data_AF-A0A328PVZ3-F1
#
_entry.id   AF-A0A328PVZ3-F1
#
_cell.length_a   1.000
_cell.length_b   1.000
_cell.length_c   1.000
_cell.angle_alpha   90.00
_cell.angle_beta   90.00
_cell.angle_gamma   90.00
#
_symmetry.space_group_name_H-M   'P 1'
#
loop_
_entity.id
_entity.type
_entity.pdbx_description
1 polymer ?
#
loop_
_entity_poly.entity_id
_entity_poly.type
_entity_poly.pdbx_seq_one_letter_code
_entity_poly.pdbx_strand_id
1 'polypeptide(L)'
;MGLNKKLVLATLAPCCSPSLLAIKGSKTHSHYRILANYNGQAELLLSLQITPDYFPYQFKQRSLYDYLTNINRYLVVNEKTSEKKKQLKEKLQKRIDELISKVSTFGPSLWNEDLYSGGLVNRNVQFWNTKSADYLFLEQFIVDDSSDPLFLIQRLPKHKHLAITNFRASRDPYSLFGEDVYKYFKNSGNSGQSSNNHIAKKLHEYYKNYSKISPNNLFRSSKYIYFWNDFCHHLKEKAKNNSEDLKNLFRLPYKGEQLFAPHGKKEVDQHIAKEFFAAVFTDEELKELNGDFEKFSMNYLKETGVQASAVTVASPSVTNDSICSSELINGLPEKVHHPALEHQTMKGSSPISEGTQKDLLVYLSQMAIALDKITKTSHFSSVFGSDHRKEFIEKAWNNAVLMAKNYRERLKNVREYLKHIGVVDKCFDPDKGNSTKTKSKTVAIISYPPSQLGAGDASIQTVSKYPFLYNELGLNEVIPKGFEKTSQDSSHEDVLGVDDNGWWWRLGDFNFSSKGLDSFSSTADSIILLATTDDWNILNSWDSPKLRSLRSLLKTSGNDKDQIIMSNYHLWNEGLRSPIALNLLLDVLVETLTKQFGNGKTDAKNLYSKALEWGDYWENHFVSSTSANNAKQSK
;
A
#
# COMPACT_ATOMS: atom_id res chain seq x y z
N MET A 1 1.30 -62.96 34.79
CA MET A 1 1.23 -61.50 35.04
C MET A 1 2.36 -60.85 34.26
N GLY A 2 2.20 -59.82 33.44
CA GLY A 2 1.01 -59.10 32.92
C GLY A 2 1.39 -58.42 31.59
N LEU A 3 0.42 -58.03 30.76
CA LEU A 3 0.64 -57.69 29.35
C LEU A 3 1.35 -56.35 29.06
N ASN A 4 1.89 -56.27 27.84
CA ASN A 4 2.47 -55.10 27.18
C ASN A 4 1.39 -54.34 26.33
N LYS A 5 1.71 -53.10 25.91
CA LYS A 5 1.05 -52.20 24.91
C LYS A 5 0.07 -51.09 25.37
N LYS A 6 0.13 -50.01 24.58
CA LYS A 6 -0.70 -48.77 24.42
C LYS A 6 -0.10 -47.53 25.11
N LEU A 7 0.34 -46.50 24.39
CA LEU A 7 -0.41 -45.60 23.50
C LEU A 7 -1.46 -44.79 24.29
N VAL A 8 -1.12 -43.55 24.64
CA VAL A 8 -2.08 -42.53 25.09
C VAL A 8 -2.16 -41.47 23.99
N LEU A 9 -3.35 -41.35 23.40
CA LEU A 9 -3.69 -40.33 22.42
C LEU A 9 -3.81 -38.96 23.11
N ALA A 10 -3.56 -37.89 22.37
CA ALA A 10 -4.01 -36.56 22.75
C ALA A 10 -5.52 -36.41 22.46
N THR A 11 -6.26 -35.77 23.37
CA THR A 11 -7.46 -34.98 23.04
C THR A 11 -7.83 -34.02 24.18
N LEU A 12 -7.84 -32.72 23.86
CA LEU A 12 -8.89 -31.73 24.20
C LEU A 12 -9.20 -31.40 25.70
N ALA A 13 -9.48 -30.15 26.10
CA ALA A 13 -9.32 -28.83 25.45
C ALA A 13 -9.35 -27.71 26.56
N PRO A 14 -9.73 -26.43 26.33
CA PRO A 14 -9.12 -25.31 27.05
C PRO A 14 -10.01 -24.73 28.18
N CYS A 15 -9.42 -23.90 29.05
CA CYS A 15 -10.06 -22.71 29.66
C CYS A 15 -9.14 -22.12 30.73
N CYS A 16 -8.23 -21.23 30.32
CA CYS A 16 -7.70 -20.17 31.17
C CYS A 16 -7.03 -19.13 30.27
N SER A 17 -7.77 -18.09 29.91
CA SER A 17 -7.16 -16.84 29.45
C SER A 17 -6.12 -16.41 30.49
N PRO A 18 -4.92 -15.95 30.12
CA PRO A 18 -4.02 -15.28 31.06
C PRO A 18 -4.60 -13.90 31.37
N SER A 19 -5.66 -13.88 32.17
CA SER A 19 -6.20 -12.68 32.80
C SER A 19 -5.11 -12.10 33.69
N LEU A 20 -4.50 -10.99 33.23
CA LEU A 20 -3.82 -9.96 34.01
C LEU A 20 -3.54 -10.36 35.48
N LEU A 21 -2.49 -11.17 35.69
CA LEU A 21 -1.85 -11.22 37.00
C LEU A 21 -1.18 -9.85 37.20
N ALA A 22 -1.94 -8.95 37.82
CA ALA A 22 -1.56 -7.59 38.09
C ALA A 22 -0.43 -7.57 39.13
N ILE A 23 0.80 -7.68 38.67
CA ILE A 23 1.98 -7.32 39.44
C ILE A 23 1.86 -5.83 39.75
N LYS A 24 1.47 -5.51 41.00
CA LYS A 24 1.66 -4.17 41.59
C LYS A 24 3.17 -3.93 41.75
N GLY A 25 3.82 -3.57 40.65
CA GLY A 25 5.17 -3.06 40.56
C GLY A 25 5.15 -1.72 39.84
N SER A 26 6.18 -0.89 40.05
CA SER A 26 6.27 0.47 39.50
C SER A 26 5.95 0.53 37.99
N LYS A 27 5.19 1.55 37.56
CA LYS A 27 5.03 1.88 36.13
C LYS A 27 6.38 2.31 35.56
N THR A 28 7.16 1.34 35.08
CA THR A 28 8.42 1.57 34.36
C THR A 28 8.12 2.31 33.06
N HIS A 29 8.24 3.63 33.08
CA HIS A 29 8.13 4.45 31.88
C HIS A 29 9.25 4.07 30.93
N SER A 30 8.92 3.36 29.85
CA SER A 30 9.91 2.97 28.84
C SER A 30 10.19 4.17 27.93
N HIS A 31 11.47 4.45 27.70
CA HIS A 31 11.93 5.49 26.80
C HIS A 31 12.63 4.87 25.58
N TYR A 32 12.35 5.40 24.39
CA TYR A 32 12.82 4.89 23.10
C TYR A 32 13.45 6.02 22.29
N ARG A 33 14.51 5.78 21.50
CA ARG A 33 15.03 6.82 20.60
C ARG A 33 14.10 6.96 19.39
N ILE A 34 13.68 5.83 18.82
CA ILE A 34 12.74 5.69 17.70
C ILE A 34 11.60 4.77 18.13
N LEU A 35 10.39 5.33 18.19
CA LEU A 35 9.15 4.63 18.52
C LEU A 35 8.23 4.64 17.30
N ALA A 36 8.02 3.49 16.66
CA ALA A 36 7.03 3.34 15.59
C ALA A 36 5.71 2.85 16.17
N ASN A 37 4.58 3.40 15.71
CA ASN A 37 3.24 2.99 16.18
C ASN A 37 2.59 1.90 15.28
N TYR A 38 3.11 1.71 14.06
CA TYR A 38 2.60 0.77 13.06
C TYR A 38 3.69 -0.11 12.42
N ASN A 39 3.33 -1.32 12.00
CA ASN A 39 4.29 -2.31 11.49
C ASN A 39 4.95 -1.84 10.18
N GLY A 40 4.17 -1.25 9.26
CA GLY A 40 4.66 -0.74 7.97
C GLY A 40 5.80 0.29 8.13
N GLN A 41 5.70 1.17 9.12
CA GLN A 41 6.77 2.12 9.44
C GLN A 41 8.03 1.42 9.94
N ALA A 42 7.87 0.43 10.82
CA ALA A 42 8.99 -0.32 11.37
C ALA A 42 9.69 -1.16 10.30
N GLU A 43 8.94 -1.71 9.34
CA GLU A 43 9.48 -2.42 8.17
C GLU A 43 10.17 -1.50 7.15
N LEU A 44 9.67 -0.27 6.93
CA LEU A 44 10.38 0.76 6.18
C LEU A 44 11.70 1.15 6.84
N LEU A 45 11.69 1.36 8.16
CA LEU A 45 12.89 1.67 8.94
C LEU A 45 13.91 0.52 8.85
N LEU A 46 13.49 -0.73 9.05
CA LEU A 46 14.34 -1.91 8.83
C LEU A 46 14.89 -1.98 7.40
N SER A 47 14.06 -1.70 6.39
CA SER A 47 14.49 -1.66 4.98
C SER A 47 15.54 -0.59 4.71
N LEU A 48 15.48 0.55 5.42
CA LEU A 48 16.50 1.61 5.43
C LEU A 48 17.73 1.29 6.32
N GLN A 49 17.78 0.10 6.95
CA GLN A 49 18.77 -0.35 7.94
C GLN A 49 18.77 0.44 9.26
N ILE A 50 17.66 1.13 9.57
CA ILE A 50 17.44 1.89 10.79
C ILE A 50 16.58 1.04 11.73
N THR A 51 17.14 0.59 12.85
CA THR A 51 16.42 -0.29 13.78
C THR A 51 15.53 0.55 14.71
N PRO A 52 14.19 0.42 14.70
CA PRO A 52 13.36 1.06 15.72
C PRO A 52 13.62 0.41 17.09
N ASP A 53 13.56 1.16 18.18
CA ASP A 53 13.70 0.57 19.53
C ASP A 53 12.42 -0.17 19.95
N TYR A 54 11.27 0.17 19.35
CA TYR A 54 9.99 -0.51 19.50
C TYR A 54 9.42 -0.93 18.14
N PHE A 55 9.17 -2.22 17.96
CA PHE A 55 8.54 -2.78 16.77
C PHE A 55 7.11 -3.27 17.11
N PRO A 56 6.05 -2.62 16.58
CA PRO A 56 4.68 -3.07 16.76
C PRO A 56 4.36 -4.29 15.88
N TYR A 57 3.73 -5.30 16.46
CA TYR A 57 3.05 -6.34 15.70
C TYR A 57 1.80 -5.77 15.00
N GLN A 58 1.42 -6.39 13.88
CA GLN A 58 0.15 -6.09 13.23
C GLN A 58 -1.02 -6.58 14.11
N PHE A 59 -2.20 -5.97 13.93
CA PHE A 59 -3.43 -6.32 14.63
C PHE A 59 -3.69 -7.84 14.70
N LYS A 60 -3.99 -8.36 15.89
CA LYS A 60 -4.16 -9.79 16.25
C LYS A 60 -2.92 -10.70 16.03
N GLN A 61 -1.76 -10.17 15.64
CA GLN A 61 -0.52 -10.94 15.50
C GLN A 61 0.34 -10.84 16.76
N ARG A 62 1.05 -11.92 17.09
CA ARG A 62 1.98 -12.01 18.24
C ARG A 62 3.42 -12.32 17.84
N SER A 63 3.70 -12.29 16.54
CA SER A 63 4.99 -12.60 15.94
C SER A 63 5.21 -11.74 14.71
N LEU A 64 6.46 -11.63 14.28
CA LEU A 64 6.79 -11.07 12.97
C LEU A 64 6.30 -11.99 11.86
N TYR A 65 6.03 -11.40 10.69
CA TYR A 65 5.64 -12.16 9.50
C TYR A 65 6.79 -13.04 8.99
N ASP A 66 6.42 -14.16 8.36
CA ASP A 66 7.40 -15.13 7.84
C ASP A 66 8.21 -14.59 6.65
N TYR A 67 7.75 -13.52 5.98
CA TYR A 67 8.57 -12.78 5.02
C TYR A 67 9.69 -11.94 5.67
N LEU A 68 9.79 -11.90 7.00
CA LEU A 68 10.94 -11.37 7.76
C LEU A 68 11.72 -12.47 8.50
N THR A 69 11.06 -13.53 8.95
CA THR A 69 11.69 -14.59 9.78
C THR A 69 12.04 -15.87 9.01
N ASN A 70 11.54 -16.03 7.79
CA ASN A 70 11.83 -17.14 6.88
C ASN A 70 11.72 -16.70 5.42
N ILE A 71 12.56 -15.74 5.01
CA ILE A 71 12.57 -15.20 3.64
C ILE A 71 12.74 -16.29 2.56
N ASN A 72 13.40 -17.40 2.91
CA ASN A 72 13.71 -18.51 2.02
C ASN A 72 12.46 -19.25 1.53
N ARG A 73 11.30 -19.02 2.16
CA ARG A 73 9.98 -19.44 1.68
C ARG A 73 9.56 -18.74 0.39
N TYR A 74 10.07 -17.53 0.14
CA TYR A 74 9.62 -16.64 -0.95
C TYR A 74 10.75 -16.19 -1.89
N LEU A 75 12.00 -16.22 -1.42
CA LEU A 75 13.18 -15.84 -2.20
C LEU A 75 13.53 -16.94 -3.22
N VAL A 76 13.29 -16.68 -4.50
CA VAL A 76 13.43 -17.66 -5.59
C VAL A 76 14.88 -17.76 -6.04
N VAL A 77 15.51 -18.91 -5.78
CA VAL A 77 16.89 -19.22 -6.16
C VAL A 77 17.01 -20.66 -6.67
N ASN A 78 17.50 -20.81 -7.89
CA ASN A 78 17.70 -22.07 -8.61
C ASN A 78 18.91 -21.98 -9.58
N GLU A 79 19.18 -23.02 -10.36
CA GLU A 79 20.34 -23.11 -11.28
C GLU A 79 20.35 -22.07 -12.42
N LYS A 80 19.22 -21.36 -12.63
CA LYS A 80 19.07 -20.30 -13.64
C LYS A 80 19.29 -18.90 -13.08
N THR A 81 19.42 -18.73 -11.77
CA THR A 81 19.70 -17.44 -11.10
C THR A 81 21.17 -17.04 -11.13
N SER A 82 21.43 -15.72 -11.07
CA SER A 82 22.78 -15.16 -11.02
C SER A 82 23.49 -15.42 -9.69
N GLU A 83 24.81 -15.31 -9.71
CA GLU A 83 25.62 -15.52 -8.52
C GLU A 83 25.33 -14.48 -7.42
N LYS A 84 25.04 -13.23 -7.79
CA LYS A 84 24.58 -12.20 -6.85
C LYS A 84 23.29 -12.61 -6.13
N LYS A 85 22.34 -13.18 -6.86
CA LYS A 85 21.07 -13.66 -6.31
C LYS A 85 21.24 -14.83 -5.33
N LYS A 86 22.21 -15.72 -5.57
CA LYS A 86 22.59 -16.78 -4.62
C LYS A 86 23.25 -16.20 -3.36
N GLN A 87 24.20 -15.27 -3.51
CA GLN A 87 24.84 -14.60 -2.38
C GLN A 87 23.84 -13.76 -1.55
N LEU A 88 22.83 -13.17 -2.18
CA LEU A 88 21.72 -12.51 -1.51
C LEU A 88 20.99 -13.50 -0.58
N LYS A 89 20.67 -14.71 -1.06
CA LYS A 89 20.01 -15.76 -0.26
C LYS A 89 20.81 -16.17 0.98
N GLU A 90 22.13 -16.28 0.85
CA GLU A 90 23.01 -16.66 1.97
C GLU A 90 23.09 -15.58 3.05
N LYS A 91 22.92 -14.30 2.69
CA LYS A 91 23.18 -13.16 3.58
C LYS A 91 21.91 -12.45 4.07
N LEU A 92 20.81 -12.47 3.32
CA LEU A 92 19.65 -11.62 3.56
C LEU A 92 18.91 -11.95 4.87
N GLN A 93 18.69 -13.24 5.19
CA GLN A 93 18.02 -13.61 6.45
C GLN A 93 18.89 -13.20 7.64
N LYS A 94 20.18 -13.56 7.61
CA LYS A 94 21.16 -13.16 8.63
C LYS A 94 21.16 -11.65 8.84
N ARG A 95 21.10 -10.86 7.76
CA ARG A 95 21.07 -9.40 7.86
C ARG A 95 19.78 -8.87 8.49
N ILE A 96 18.64 -9.47 8.17
CA ILE A 96 17.36 -9.13 8.78
C ILE A 96 17.38 -9.50 10.28
N ASP A 97 17.92 -10.67 10.64
CA ASP A 97 18.10 -11.11 12.04
C ASP A 97 19.05 -10.18 12.83
N GLU A 98 20.15 -9.73 12.23
CA GLU A 98 21.07 -8.73 12.79
C GLU A 98 20.40 -7.38 13.08
N LEU A 99 19.40 -6.98 12.30
CA LEU A 99 18.64 -5.75 12.51
C LEU A 99 17.53 -5.95 13.54
N ILE A 100 16.79 -7.06 13.46
CA ILE A 100 15.74 -7.47 14.40
C ILE A 100 16.29 -7.66 15.81
N SER A 101 17.47 -8.27 15.96
CA SER A 101 18.12 -8.48 17.27
C SER A 101 18.49 -7.18 18.02
N LYS A 102 18.49 -6.02 17.33
CA LYS A 102 18.73 -4.70 17.91
C LYS A 102 17.45 -3.96 18.31
N VAL A 103 16.27 -4.52 18.02
CA VAL A 103 14.98 -3.99 18.48
C VAL A 103 14.83 -4.28 19.97
N SER A 104 14.68 -3.23 20.78
CA SER A 104 14.63 -3.35 22.24
C SER A 104 13.29 -3.84 22.79
N THR A 105 12.20 -3.71 22.04
CA THR A 105 10.86 -4.14 22.46
C THR A 105 10.00 -4.50 21.25
N PHE A 106 9.30 -5.63 21.33
CA PHE A 106 8.16 -5.93 20.47
C PHE A 106 6.87 -5.85 21.30
N GLY A 107 5.75 -5.53 20.66
CA GLY A 107 4.47 -5.42 21.36
C GLY A 107 3.31 -5.02 20.44
N PRO A 108 2.12 -4.74 20.99
CA PRO A 108 0.96 -4.36 20.19
C PRO A 108 1.18 -3.03 19.45
N SER A 109 0.41 -2.81 18.37
CA SER A 109 0.30 -1.52 17.68
C SER A 109 -0.37 -0.44 18.56
N LEU A 110 -0.53 0.78 18.04
CA LEU A 110 -1.29 1.86 18.72
C LEU A 110 -2.72 1.44 19.11
N TRP A 111 -3.29 0.51 18.35
CA TRP A 111 -4.69 0.12 18.33
C TRP A 111 -4.92 -1.18 19.11
N ASN A 112 -6.05 -1.26 19.83
CA ASN A 112 -6.36 -2.38 20.73
C ASN A 112 -6.90 -3.59 19.96
N GLU A 113 -6.36 -4.79 20.23
CA GLU A 113 -6.74 -6.04 19.58
C GLU A 113 -8.16 -6.54 19.94
N ASP A 114 -8.69 -6.12 21.10
CA ASP A 114 -9.86 -6.74 21.75
C ASP A 114 -11.25 -6.30 21.24
N LEU A 115 -11.33 -5.37 20.28
CA LEU A 115 -12.62 -4.87 19.76
C LEU A 115 -12.68 -5.06 18.24
N TYR A 116 -13.59 -5.93 17.79
CA TYR A 116 -13.81 -6.20 16.37
C TYR A 116 -15.28 -6.48 15.99
N SER A 117 -16.19 -6.51 16.96
CA SER A 117 -17.64 -6.62 16.71
C SER A 117 -18.17 -5.28 16.20
N GLY A 118 -18.17 -5.09 14.88
CA GLY A 118 -18.71 -3.91 14.19
C GLY A 118 -17.68 -2.88 13.70
N GLY A 119 -16.43 -3.26 13.43
CA GLY A 119 -15.41 -2.38 12.83
C GLY A 119 -14.75 -1.36 13.78
N LEU A 120 -15.29 -1.19 14.99
CA LEU A 120 -14.79 -0.22 15.97
C LEU A 120 -13.58 -0.76 16.73
N VAL A 121 -12.43 -0.10 16.57
CA VAL A 121 -11.19 -0.39 17.32
C VAL A 121 -10.87 0.79 18.24
N ASN A 122 -10.77 0.56 19.55
CA ASN A 122 -10.29 1.58 20.48
C ASN A 122 -8.77 1.69 20.45
N ARG A 123 -8.24 2.90 20.68
CA ARG A 123 -6.81 3.08 20.93
C ARG A 123 -6.39 2.43 22.26
N ASN A 124 -5.24 1.77 22.31
CA ASN A 124 -4.68 1.24 23.56
C ASN A 124 -3.98 2.37 24.39
N VAL A 125 -4.77 3.34 24.84
CA VAL A 125 -4.29 4.54 25.54
C VAL A 125 -3.54 4.19 26.83
N GLN A 126 -4.02 3.20 27.59
CA GLN A 126 -3.38 2.81 28.84
C GLN A 126 -1.96 2.27 28.65
N PHE A 127 -1.72 1.47 27.60
CA PHE A 127 -0.37 1.00 27.27
C PHE A 127 0.51 2.15 26.75
N TRP A 128 0.05 2.86 25.72
CA TRP A 128 0.89 3.82 25.01
C TRP A 128 1.21 5.08 25.81
N ASN A 129 0.36 5.50 26.75
CA ASN A 129 0.66 6.65 27.62
C ASN A 129 1.77 6.37 28.65
N THR A 130 2.19 5.11 28.84
CA THR A 130 3.36 4.76 29.66
C THR A 130 4.68 4.83 28.89
N LYS A 131 4.63 5.05 27.57
CA LYS A 131 5.80 5.11 26.70
C LYS A 131 6.21 6.55 26.45
N SER A 132 7.49 6.75 26.18
CA SER A 132 8.04 8.02 25.70
C SER A 132 9.09 7.80 24.61
N ALA A 133 9.35 8.82 23.81
CA ALA A 133 10.34 8.76 22.74
C ALA A 133 11.15 10.06 22.59
N ASP A 134 12.34 9.99 21.99
CA ASP A 134 12.92 11.15 21.31
C ASP A 134 12.14 11.43 20.02
N TYR A 135 12.01 10.42 19.16
CA TYR A 135 11.33 10.49 17.86
C TYR A 135 10.18 9.47 17.81
N LEU A 136 8.95 9.98 17.72
CA LEU A 136 7.74 9.20 17.52
C LEU A 136 7.37 9.21 16.03
N PHE A 137 7.32 8.04 15.41
CA PHE A 137 6.73 7.83 14.10
C PHE A 137 5.26 7.46 14.30
N LEU A 138 4.38 8.24 13.69
CA LEU A 138 2.94 8.12 13.75
C LEU A 138 2.40 7.87 12.34
N GLU A 139 1.92 6.66 12.13
CA GLU A 139 1.14 6.32 10.96
C GLU A 139 -0.21 7.00 11.12
N GLN A 140 -0.40 8.05 10.32
CA GLN A 140 -1.66 8.73 10.18
C GLN A 140 -2.45 8.00 9.11
N PHE A 141 -3.44 7.24 9.56
CA PHE A 141 -4.65 7.12 8.77
C PHE A 141 -5.23 8.54 8.66
N ILE A 142 -5.17 9.13 7.46
CA ILE A 142 -5.97 10.30 7.16
C ILE A 142 -7.38 9.71 6.88
N VAL A 143 -8.32 9.69 7.82
CA VAL A 143 -8.40 10.39 9.12
C VAL A 143 -8.81 9.39 10.21
N ASP A 144 -7.97 9.21 11.25
CA ASP A 144 -8.42 8.83 12.60
C ASP A 144 -9.54 9.81 12.98
N ASP A 145 -10.73 9.36 13.41
CA ASP A 145 -11.86 10.29 13.47
C ASP A 145 -11.69 11.44 14.49
N SER A 146 -10.61 11.45 15.29
CA SER A 146 -10.16 12.66 15.97
C SER A 146 -9.65 13.75 15.00
N SER A 147 -10.53 14.71 14.68
CA SER A 147 -10.34 16.15 14.39
C SER A 147 -9.00 16.68 13.84
N ASP A 148 -7.90 16.40 14.53
CA ASP A 148 -6.61 17.05 14.34
C ASP A 148 -5.49 16.24 15.01
N PRO A 149 -4.28 16.14 14.42
CA PRO A 149 -3.09 15.67 15.14
C PRO A 149 -2.87 16.38 16.49
N LEU A 150 -3.28 17.64 16.64
CA LEU A 150 -3.23 18.36 17.92
C LEU A 150 -4.05 17.70 19.05
N PHE A 151 -5.18 17.03 18.73
CA PHE A 151 -5.94 16.22 19.70
C PHE A 151 -5.22 14.93 20.06
N LEU A 152 -4.45 14.38 19.11
CA LEU A 152 -3.60 13.23 19.36
C LEU A 152 -2.42 13.61 20.26
N ILE A 153 -1.81 14.80 20.17
CA ILE A 153 -0.63 15.20 20.97
C ILE A 153 -0.80 14.93 22.48
N GLN A 154 -1.92 15.32 23.10
CA GLN A 154 -2.17 15.07 24.53
C GLN A 154 -2.42 13.60 24.87
N ARG A 155 -2.73 12.77 23.86
CA ARG A 155 -2.99 11.35 24.00
C ARG A 155 -1.80 10.50 23.57
N LEU A 156 -0.89 10.99 22.73
CA LEU A 156 0.26 10.24 22.20
C LEU A 156 1.31 9.94 23.29
N PRO A 157 2.19 8.95 23.09
CA PRO A 157 3.39 8.79 23.91
C PRO A 157 4.15 10.11 24.01
N LYS A 158 4.71 10.44 25.18
CA LYS A 158 5.48 11.68 25.34
C LYS A 158 6.68 11.69 24.40
N HIS A 159 6.76 12.62 23.46
CA HIS A 159 7.81 12.68 22.43
C HIS A 159 8.45 14.07 22.35
N LYS A 160 9.68 14.16 21.79
CA LYS A 160 10.31 15.45 21.46
C LYS A 160 10.03 15.86 20.03
N HIS A 161 9.98 14.89 19.11
CA HIS A 161 9.69 15.09 17.70
C HIS A 161 8.64 14.08 17.22
N LEU A 162 7.74 14.55 16.35
CA LEU A 162 6.71 13.75 15.70
C LEU A 162 7.01 13.67 14.20
N ALA A 163 7.10 12.45 13.68
CA ALA A 163 7.18 12.14 12.26
C ALA A 163 5.85 11.52 11.83
N ILE A 164 5.15 12.16 10.91
CA ILE A 164 3.86 11.67 10.40
C ILE A 164 4.07 11.02 9.03
N THR A 165 3.49 9.83 8.83
CA THR A 165 3.49 9.10 7.55
C THR A 165 2.10 8.56 7.23
N ASN A 166 1.80 8.33 5.95
CA ASN A 166 0.54 7.81 5.46
C ASN A 166 0.75 6.82 4.30
N PHE A 167 0.49 5.54 4.56
CA PHE A 167 0.52 4.41 3.63
C PHE A 167 -0.70 4.38 2.68
N ARG A 168 -1.80 5.07 3.01
CA ARG A 168 -2.99 5.19 2.14
C ARG A 168 -2.86 6.25 1.06
N ALA A 169 -1.75 7.01 1.05
CA ALA A 169 -1.45 7.98 -0.01
C ALA A 169 -1.33 7.30 -1.39
N SER A 170 -2.20 7.69 -2.31
CA SER A 170 -2.22 7.28 -3.72
C SER A 170 -1.10 7.96 -4.53
N ARG A 171 -0.51 7.27 -5.51
CA ARG A 171 0.42 7.87 -6.49
C ARG A 171 -0.25 8.94 -7.36
N ASP A 172 -1.57 8.90 -7.48
CA ASP A 172 -2.39 9.97 -8.04
C ASP A 172 -3.30 10.58 -6.98
N PRO A 173 -3.02 11.80 -6.50
CA PRO A 173 -3.91 12.52 -5.61
C PRO A 173 -5.09 13.19 -6.34
N TYR A 174 -5.02 13.36 -7.67
CA TYR A 174 -5.92 14.24 -8.41
C TYR A 174 -7.18 13.57 -8.96
N SER A 175 -7.36 12.27 -8.74
CA SER A 175 -8.50 11.52 -9.28
C SER A 175 -9.84 11.91 -8.64
N LEU A 176 -9.83 12.28 -7.35
CA LEU A 176 -11.04 12.74 -6.64
C LEU A 176 -11.30 14.23 -6.92
N PHE A 177 -10.29 15.08 -6.69
CA PHE A 177 -10.34 16.53 -6.88
C PHE A 177 -9.19 16.98 -7.79
N GLY A 178 -9.46 17.87 -8.74
CA GLY A 178 -8.43 18.33 -9.68
C GLY A 178 -7.33 19.17 -9.04
N GLU A 179 -6.19 19.24 -9.72
CA GLU A 179 -5.03 20.09 -9.33
C GLU A 179 -5.44 21.54 -9.02
N ASP A 180 -6.47 22.07 -9.68
CA ASP A 180 -7.03 23.39 -9.41
C ASP A 180 -7.63 23.53 -8.00
N VAL A 181 -8.20 22.46 -7.42
CA VAL A 181 -8.66 22.42 -6.03
C VAL A 181 -7.48 22.45 -5.06
N TYR A 182 -6.45 21.65 -5.32
CA TYR A 182 -5.22 21.63 -4.53
C TYR A 182 -4.50 23.00 -4.56
N LYS A 183 -4.43 23.65 -5.73
CA LYS A 183 -3.92 25.02 -5.90
C LYS A 183 -4.71 26.06 -5.11
N TYR A 184 -6.03 25.93 -5.03
CA TYR A 184 -6.85 26.83 -4.23
C TYR A 184 -6.60 26.66 -2.73
N PHE A 185 -6.58 25.43 -2.22
CA PHE A 185 -6.26 25.12 -0.81
C PHE A 185 -4.88 25.67 -0.39
N LYS A 186 -3.96 25.71 -1.35
CA LYS A 186 -2.62 26.28 -1.20
C LYS A 186 -2.60 27.82 -1.15
N ASN A 187 -3.35 28.47 -2.04
CA ASN A 187 -3.28 29.93 -2.25
C ASN A 187 -4.27 30.74 -1.40
N SER A 188 -5.32 30.11 -0.88
CA SER A 188 -6.45 30.77 -0.20
C SER A 188 -6.16 31.32 1.21
N GLY A 189 -4.88 31.32 1.63
CA GLY A 189 -4.36 32.16 2.72
C GLY A 189 -3.91 33.56 2.27
N ASN A 190 -3.64 33.77 0.98
CA ASN A 190 -3.22 35.06 0.42
C ASN A 190 -4.40 35.77 -0.26
N SER A 191 -4.79 36.93 0.28
CA SER A 191 -5.96 37.72 -0.09
C SER A 191 -5.83 38.49 -1.41
N GLY A 192 -5.36 37.85 -2.49
CA GLY A 192 -5.06 38.52 -3.77
C GLY A 192 -5.22 37.70 -5.06
N GLN A 193 -5.43 36.39 -5.00
CA GLN A 193 -5.71 35.57 -6.19
C GLN A 193 -6.89 34.61 -5.93
N SER A 194 -8.10 35.07 -6.22
CA SER A 194 -9.27 34.19 -6.31
C SER A 194 -9.19 33.37 -7.61
N SER A 195 -8.74 32.12 -7.53
CA SER A 195 -9.09 31.17 -8.59
C SER A 195 -10.60 30.94 -8.52
N ASN A 196 -11.31 31.15 -9.62
CA ASN A 196 -12.78 31.07 -9.70
C ASN A 196 -13.35 29.64 -9.58
N ASN A 197 -12.63 28.69 -8.95
CA ASN A 197 -13.12 27.33 -8.73
C ASN A 197 -14.08 27.33 -7.52
N HIS A 198 -15.38 27.21 -7.81
CA HIS A 198 -16.46 27.23 -6.82
C HIS A 198 -16.43 25.99 -5.91
N ILE A 199 -16.19 24.80 -6.46
CA ILE A 199 -16.05 23.54 -5.72
C ILE A 199 -14.92 23.64 -4.69
N ALA A 200 -13.77 24.20 -5.07
CA ALA A 200 -12.62 24.37 -4.19
C ALA A 200 -12.88 25.38 -3.07
N LYS A 201 -13.57 26.48 -3.39
CA LYS A 201 -14.07 27.45 -2.41
C LYS A 201 -15.00 26.77 -1.41
N LYS A 202 -16.04 26.06 -1.89
CA LYS A 202 -16.98 25.32 -1.05
C LYS A 202 -16.28 24.28 -0.16
N LEU A 203 -15.43 23.42 -0.72
CA LEU A 203 -14.71 22.40 0.05
C LEU A 203 -13.80 23.01 1.14
N HIS A 204 -13.18 24.17 0.87
CA HIS A 204 -12.35 24.86 1.85
C HIS A 204 -13.15 25.61 2.92
N GLU A 205 -14.25 26.26 2.54
CA GLU A 205 -15.20 26.88 3.48
C GLU A 205 -15.84 25.82 4.37
N TYR A 206 -16.22 24.68 3.79
CA TYR A 206 -16.63 23.49 4.50
C TYR A 206 -15.56 23.06 5.50
N TYR A 207 -14.35 22.72 5.05
CA TYR A 207 -13.26 22.29 5.94
C TYR A 207 -12.96 23.27 7.09
N LYS A 208 -13.04 24.58 6.84
CA LYS A 208 -12.86 25.63 7.86
C LYS A 208 -13.97 25.63 8.90
N ASN A 209 -15.22 25.51 8.46
CA ASN A 209 -16.41 25.57 9.31
C ASN A 209 -16.82 24.20 9.87
N TYR A 210 -16.25 23.12 9.35
CA TYR A 210 -16.67 21.76 9.63
C TYR A 210 -16.47 21.44 11.10
N SER A 211 -17.52 20.86 11.71
CA SER A 211 -17.39 20.25 13.02
C SER A 211 -16.45 19.06 12.90
N LYS A 212 -15.17 19.29 13.22
CA LYS A 212 -14.09 18.29 13.20
C LYS A 212 -14.36 17.08 14.13
N ILE A 213 -15.50 17.09 14.81
CA ILE A 213 -16.00 16.17 15.82
C ILE A 213 -16.65 14.90 15.21
N SER A 214 -16.75 14.76 13.88
CA SER A 214 -17.19 13.52 13.22
C SER A 214 -16.78 13.44 11.74
N PRO A 215 -15.47 13.42 11.40
CA PRO A 215 -14.96 13.57 10.03
C PRO A 215 -15.57 12.60 9.03
N ASN A 216 -16.24 13.18 8.04
CA ASN A 216 -16.72 12.53 6.82
C ASN A 216 -15.71 12.71 5.66
N ASN A 217 -15.99 12.09 4.52
CA ASN A 217 -15.08 12.00 3.39
C ASN A 217 -14.77 13.35 2.73
N LEU A 218 -15.62 14.36 2.85
CA LEU A 218 -15.26 15.75 2.50
C LEU A 218 -14.14 16.31 3.39
N PHE A 219 -14.23 16.12 4.71
CA PHE A 219 -13.17 16.52 5.64
C PHE A 219 -11.89 15.69 5.43
N ARG A 220 -12.01 14.38 5.23
CA ARG A 220 -10.87 13.48 4.93
C ARG A 220 -10.14 13.93 3.66
N SER A 221 -10.88 14.14 2.57
CA SER A 221 -10.35 14.67 1.31
C SER A 221 -9.65 16.03 1.47
N SER A 222 -10.20 16.91 2.31
CA SER A 222 -9.59 18.21 2.61
C SER A 222 -8.26 18.08 3.36
N LYS A 223 -8.19 17.19 4.36
CA LYS A 223 -6.91 16.86 5.05
C LYS A 223 -5.89 16.26 4.07
N TYR A 224 -6.33 15.41 3.16
CA TYR A 224 -5.48 14.83 2.12
C TYR A 224 -4.87 15.86 1.18
N ILE A 225 -5.67 16.87 0.78
CA ILE A 225 -5.19 18.00 -0.02
C ILE A 225 -4.06 18.76 0.70
N TYR A 226 -4.20 19.02 2.01
CA TYR A 226 -3.12 19.62 2.80
C TYR A 226 -1.88 18.72 2.88
N PHE A 227 -2.07 17.41 3.12
CA PHE A 227 -0.96 16.44 3.15
C PHE A 227 -0.16 16.47 1.83
N TRP A 228 -0.82 16.45 0.67
CA TRP A 228 -0.11 16.50 -0.62
C TRP A 228 0.53 17.85 -0.92
N ASN A 229 -0.09 18.96 -0.54
CA ASN A 229 0.53 20.28 -0.68
C ASN A 229 1.82 20.37 0.16
N ASP A 230 1.82 19.84 1.39
CA ASP A 230 3.00 19.76 2.28
C ASP A 230 4.06 18.76 1.77
N PHE A 231 3.65 17.55 1.40
CA PHE A 231 4.54 16.51 0.90
C PHE A 231 5.23 16.95 -0.41
N CYS A 232 4.50 17.55 -1.35
CA CYS A 232 5.07 18.12 -2.56
C CYS A 232 6.04 19.28 -2.28
N HIS A 233 5.78 20.11 -1.25
CA HIS A 233 6.72 21.14 -0.83
C HIS A 233 8.06 20.51 -0.40
N HIS A 234 8.01 19.53 0.50
CA HIS A 234 9.21 18.84 1.00
C HIS A 234 9.95 18.04 -0.08
N LEU A 235 9.23 17.41 -1.01
CA LEU A 235 9.83 16.75 -2.18
C LEU A 235 10.59 17.75 -3.06
N LYS A 236 10.04 18.94 -3.31
CA LYS A 236 10.77 19.98 -4.06
C LYS A 236 12.02 20.44 -3.32
N GLU A 237 11.95 20.62 -2.01
CA GLU A 237 13.14 20.98 -1.22
C GLU A 237 14.25 19.93 -1.28
N LYS A 238 13.90 18.64 -1.25
CA LYS A 238 14.83 17.53 -1.50
C LYS A 238 15.40 17.57 -2.92
N ALA A 239 14.53 17.77 -3.92
CA ALA A 239 14.87 17.65 -5.34
C ALA A 239 15.63 18.83 -5.93
N LYS A 240 15.72 19.98 -5.24
CA LYS A 240 16.55 21.14 -5.63
C LYS A 240 17.99 20.77 -5.97
N ASN A 241 18.49 19.63 -5.46
CA ASN A 241 19.84 19.14 -5.70
C ASN A 241 19.94 18.03 -6.78
N ASN A 242 18.85 17.32 -7.09
CA ASN A 242 18.78 16.29 -8.14
C ASN A 242 17.32 15.99 -8.54
N SER A 243 16.90 16.39 -9.73
CA SER A 243 15.54 16.15 -10.22
C SER A 243 15.29 14.70 -10.70
N GLU A 244 16.34 13.93 -10.95
CA GLU A 244 16.24 12.52 -11.36
C GLU A 244 15.84 11.62 -10.18
N ASP A 245 16.19 11.99 -8.94
CA ASP A 245 15.80 11.27 -7.73
C ASP A 245 14.27 11.15 -7.60
N LEU A 246 13.55 12.26 -7.80
CA LEU A 246 12.08 12.26 -7.77
C LEU A 246 11.48 11.34 -8.82
N LYS A 247 12.02 11.36 -10.05
CA LYS A 247 11.55 10.50 -11.13
C LYS A 247 11.68 9.03 -10.78
N ASN A 248 12.69 8.64 -9.99
CA ASN A 248 12.88 7.26 -9.53
C ASN A 248 11.93 6.87 -8.39
N LEU A 249 11.46 7.81 -7.57
CA LEU A 249 10.53 7.55 -6.48
C LEU A 249 9.13 7.24 -7.02
N PHE A 250 8.35 8.21 -7.50
CA PHE A 250 7.04 7.94 -8.12
C PHE A 250 6.85 8.74 -9.42
N ARG A 251 5.80 8.44 -10.18
CA ARG A 251 5.39 9.22 -11.36
C ARG A 251 3.89 9.45 -11.29
N LEU A 252 3.47 10.70 -11.47
CA LEU A 252 2.06 11.02 -11.67
C LEU A 252 1.57 10.36 -12.99
N PRO A 253 0.29 9.98 -13.09
CA PRO A 253 -0.28 9.51 -14.34
C PRO A 253 -0.16 10.53 -15.48
N TYR A 254 -0.15 10.07 -16.72
CA TYR A 254 -0.20 10.95 -17.89
C TYR A 254 -1.64 11.19 -18.35
N LYS A 255 -1.86 12.27 -19.13
CA LYS A 255 -3.19 12.57 -19.65
C LYS A 255 -3.69 11.43 -20.54
N GLY A 256 -4.83 10.85 -20.17
CA GLY A 256 -5.44 9.71 -20.88
C GLY A 256 -4.96 8.33 -20.42
N GLU A 257 -4.15 8.24 -19.35
CA GLU A 257 -3.90 6.97 -18.65
C GLU A 257 -5.21 6.45 -18.02
N GLN A 258 -5.55 5.19 -18.26
CA GLN A 258 -6.69 4.53 -17.62
C GLN A 258 -6.32 4.17 -16.17
N LEU A 259 -7.06 4.69 -15.20
CA LEU A 259 -6.74 4.56 -13.78
C LEU A 259 -7.48 3.39 -13.09
N PHE A 260 -8.68 3.06 -13.57
CA PHE A 260 -9.59 2.10 -12.94
C PHE A 260 -9.66 0.74 -13.63
N ALA A 261 -9.43 0.71 -14.95
CA ALA A 261 -9.34 -0.48 -15.77
C ALA A 261 -8.29 -0.27 -16.88
N PRO A 262 -6.97 -0.43 -16.60
CA PRO A 262 -5.84 -0.03 -17.45
C PRO A 262 -5.65 -0.79 -18.78
N HIS A 263 -6.63 -1.64 -19.12
CA HIS A 263 -6.75 -2.49 -20.30
C HIS A 263 -8.22 -2.74 -20.67
N GLY A 264 -9.15 -2.10 -19.97
CA GLY A 264 -10.57 -2.10 -20.33
C GLY A 264 -10.84 -1.17 -21.50
N LYS A 265 -12.07 -1.16 -22.01
CA LYS A 265 -12.52 -0.07 -22.89
C LYS A 265 -12.58 1.23 -22.07
N LYS A 266 -12.44 2.39 -22.72
CA LYS A 266 -12.47 3.69 -22.02
C LYS A 266 -13.77 3.87 -21.22
N GLU A 267 -14.87 3.34 -21.75
CA GLU A 267 -16.19 3.34 -21.16
C GLU A 267 -16.26 2.49 -19.89
N VAL A 268 -15.50 1.39 -19.82
CA VAL A 268 -15.39 0.53 -18.62
C VAL A 268 -14.66 1.29 -17.50
N ASP A 269 -13.53 1.90 -17.81
CA ASP A 269 -12.76 2.70 -16.84
C ASP A 269 -13.61 3.87 -16.30
N GLN A 270 -14.25 4.62 -17.20
CA GLN A 270 -15.19 5.70 -16.84
C GLN A 270 -16.42 5.22 -16.04
N HIS A 271 -16.89 4.00 -16.25
CA HIS A 271 -18.00 3.43 -15.50
C HIS A 271 -17.57 3.07 -14.07
N ILE A 272 -16.43 2.39 -13.90
CA ILE A 272 -15.88 2.04 -12.58
C ILE A 272 -15.51 3.31 -11.81
N ALA A 273 -14.93 4.32 -12.46
CA ALA A 273 -14.65 5.62 -11.85
C ALA A 273 -15.94 6.26 -11.28
N LYS A 274 -17.05 6.22 -12.01
CA LYS A 274 -18.36 6.74 -11.56
C LYS A 274 -18.92 5.94 -10.38
N GLU A 275 -18.84 4.61 -10.41
CA GLU A 275 -19.33 3.77 -9.31
C GLU A 275 -18.49 3.95 -8.04
N PHE A 276 -17.15 3.94 -8.16
CA PHE A 276 -16.24 4.27 -7.06
C PHE A 276 -16.59 5.64 -6.45
N PHE A 277 -16.75 6.67 -7.29
CA PHE A 277 -17.14 8.01 -6.81
C PHE A 277 -18.51 8.04 -6.13
N ALA A 278 -19.49 7.30 -6.64
CA ALA A 278 -20.83 7.17 -6.05
C ALA A 278 -20.84 6.35 -4.75
N ALA A 279 -19.80 5.57 -4.48
CA ALA A 279 -19.56 4.94 -3.19
C ALA A 279 -18.86 5.91 -2.20
N VAL A 280 -17.92 6.73 -2.69
CA VAL A 280 -17.06 7.58 -1.85
C VAL A 280 -17.83 8.61 -1.03
N PHE A 281 -18.81 9.30 -1.61
CA PHE A 281 -19.53 10.38 -0.94
C PHE A 281 -20.99 10.00 -0.67
N THR A 282 -21.53 10.46 0.46
CA THR A 282 -22.99 10.42 0.69
C THR A 282 -23.71 11.44 -0.19
N ASP A 283 -25.03 11.29 -0.36
CA ASP A 283 -25.84 12.29 -1.06
C ASP A 283 -25.81 13.65 -0.33
N GLU A 284 -25.65 13.66 1.00
CA GLU A 284 -25.48 14.85 1.84
C GLU A 284 -24.17 15.57 1.53
N GLU A 285 -23.07 14.83 1.43
CA GLU A 285 -21.75 15.37 1.06
C GLU A 285 -21.75 15.91 -0.38
N LEU A 286 -22.41 15.22 -1.31
CA LEU A 286 -22.55 15.70 -2.68
C LEU A 286 -23.41 16.97 -2.74
N LYS A 287 -24.51 17.08 -1.98
CA LYS A 287 -25.32 18.31 -1.88
C LYS A 287 -24.49 19.50 -1.37
N GLU A 288 -23.62 19.28 -0.39
CA GLU A 288 -22.75 20.33 0.15
C GLU A 288 -21.78 20.89 -0.91
N LEU A 289 -21.17 20.00 -1.72
CA LEU A 289 -20.27 20.40 -2.81
C LEU A 289 -20.99 21.01 -4.02
N ASN A 290 -22.20 20.56 -4.34
CA ASN A 290 -22.99 21.09 -5.45
C ASN A 290 -23.47 22.52 -5.14
N GLY A 291 -23.31 23.44 -6.07
CA GLY A 291 -23.90 24.79 -6.00
C GLY A 291 -25.13 24.93 -6.90
N ASP A 292 -25.84 26.05 -6.80
CA ASP A 292 -27.02 26.35 -7.63
C ASP A 292 -26.71 26.38 -9.14
N PHE A 293 -25.44 26.56 -9.51
CA PHE A 293 -24.97 26.73 -10.90
C PHE A 293 -23.89 25.72 -11.34
N GLU A 294 -23.36 24.90 -10.45
CA GLU A 294 -22.31 23.91 -10.78
C GLU A 294 -22.51 22.62 -9.97
N LYS A 295 -22.65 21.50 -10.67
CA LYS A 295 -22.68 20.16 -10.06
C LYS A 295 -21.26 19.62 -9.99
N PHE A 296 -20.79 19.27 -8.80
CA PHE A 296 -19.54 18.55 -8.61
C PHE A 296 -19.57 17.25 -9.41
N SER A 297 -18.53 17.07 -10.21
CA SER A 297 -18.25 15.83 -10.92
C SER A 297 -16.83 15.38 -10.57
N MET A 298 -16.64 14.08 -10.46
CA MET A 298 -15.34 13.47 -10.22
C MET A 298 -14.32 14.00 -11.23
N ASN A 299 -13.13 14.38 -10.75
CA ASN A 299 -12.03 14.79 -11.62
C ASN A 299 -11.33 13.58 -12.25
N TYR A 300 -12.07 12.78 -13.02
CA TYR A 300 -11.51 11.72 -13.86
C TYR A 300 -10.70 12.35 -15.01
N LEU A 301 -9.42 12.61 -14.75
CA LEU A 301 -8.39 13.08 -15.69
C LEU A 301 -8.89 14.05 -16.78
N LYS A 302 -9.56 15.14 -16.36
CA LYS A 302 -10.16 16.23 -17.19
C LYS A 302 -9.86 16.11 -18.68
N GLU A 303 -10.87 15.68 -19.46
CA GLU A 303 -10.76 15.60 -20.92
C GLU A 303 -10.47 16.97 -21.56
N THR A 304 -10.84 18.06 -20.89
CA THR A 304 -10.50 19.44 -21.27
C THR A 304 -9.00 19.75 -21.13
N GLY A 305 -8.48 20.57 -22.04
CA GLY A 305 -7.04 20.71 -22.26
C GLY A 305 -6.30 21.63 -21.28
N VAL A 306 -5.42 21.04 -20.47
CA VAL A 306 -4.06 21.57 -20.29
C VAL A 306 -3.09 20.41 -20.57
N GLN A 307 -2.00 20.69 -21.28
CA GLN A 307 -0.96 19.69 -21.56
C GLN A 307 -0.15 19.45 -20.29
N ALA A 308 -0.21 18.22 -19.74
CA ALA A 308 0.93 17.67 -19.04
C ALA A 308 2.00 17.37 -20.10
N SER A 309 2.82 18.37 -20.42
CA SER A 309 3.89 18.24 -21.42
C SER A 309 4.76 17.04 -21.08
N ALA A 310 4.97 16.16 -22.06
CA ALA A 310 5.88 15.04 -21.91
C ALA A 310 7.25 15.54 -21.46
N VAL A 311 7.88 14.84 -20.53
CA VAL A 311 9.27 15.11 -20.14
C VAL A 311 10.21 14.59 -21.23
N THR A 312 10.19 15.26 -22.39
CA THR A 312 11.28 15.20 -23.35
C THR A 312 12.42 16.06 -22.83
N VAL A 313 13.63 15.51 -22.85
CA VAL A 313 14.82 16.16 -22.27
C VAL A 313 15.31 17.25 -23.23
N ALA A 314 14.81 18.47 -23.05
CA ALA A 314 15.37 19.70 -23.60
C ALA A 314 14.99 20.91 -22.73
N SER A 315 15.99 21.62 -22.22
CA SER A 315 15.86 22.91 -21.50
C SER A 315 16.14 24.09 -22.46
N PRO A 316 15.91 25.37 -22.11
CA PRO A 316 15.14 25.93 -20.97
C PRO A 316 14.18 27.10 -21.33
N SER A 317 12.92 27.07 -20.91
CA SER A 317 12.19 28.29 -20.49
C SER A 317 10.85 28.03 -19.76
N VAL A 318 10.62 28.84 -18.73
CA VAL A 318 9.40 29.17 -17.96
C VAL A 318 8.07 28.83 -18.68
N THR A 319 7.08 28.13 -18.10
CA THR A 319 6.37 28.41 -16.83
C THR A 319 6.13 27.18 -15.93
N ASN A 320 6.18 27.40 -14.60
CA ASN A 320 5.90 26.37 -13.59
C ASN A 320 4.42 26.38 -13.16
N ASP A 321 3.65 25.38 -13.58
CA ASP A 321 2.38 25.02 -12.94
C ASP A 321 2.60 23.78 -12.06
N SER A 322 2.89 23.99 -10.76
CA SER A 322 3.11 22.91 -9.80
C SER A 322 2.88 23.37 -8.35
N ILE A 323 2.13 22.58 -7.59
CA ILE A 323 1.31 23.01 -6.44
C ILE A 323 2.06 23.20 -5.10
N CYS A 324 3.08 24.06 -5.00
CA CYS A 324 3.79 24.28 -3.70
C CYS A 324 4.01 25.76 -3.31
N SER A 325 3.54 26.16 -2.10
CA SER A 325 3.78 27.38 -1.28
C SER A 325 2.77 27.42 -0.08
N SER A 326 2.93 28.29 0.94
CA SER A 326 2.28 28.23 2.29
C SER A 326 1.19 29.32 2.57
N GLU A 327 0.54 29.54 3.74
CA GLU A 327 0.74 29.16 5.19
C GLU A 327 -0.59 29.22 6.04
N LEU A 328 -0.62 28.91 7.36
CA LEU A 328 -1.91 28.71 8.15
C LEU A 328 -1.86 28.73 9.72
N ILE A 329 -3.01 28.37 10.36
CA ILE A 329 -3.32 27.79 11.73
C ILE A 329 -4.11 28.70 12.74
N ASN A 330 -5.23 28.25 13.39
CA ASN A 330 -5.40 27.85 14.83
C ASN A 330 -6.86 27.36 15.23
N GLY A 331 -7.15 27.04 16.53
CA GLY A 331 -8.49 26.69 17.12
C GLY A 331 -8.48 25.83 18.43
N LEU A 332 -9.63 25.46 19.06
CA LEU A 332 -9.80 24.64 20.31
C LEU A 332 -11.18 23.85 20.40
N PRO A 333 -11.50 22.89 21.34
CA PRO A 333 -11.94 21.49 20.99
C PRO A 333 -13.08 20.71 21.78
N GLU A 334 -13.62 19.57 21.25
CA GLU A 334 -13.94 18.26 21.94
C GLU A 334 -14.24 17.00 21.01
N LYS A 335 -14.75 15.83 21.51
CA LYS A 335 -14.41 14.35 21.23
C LYS A 335 -15.07 13.52 20.06
N VAL A 336 -14.42 12.41 19.57
CA VAL A 336 -14.81 11.56 18.37
C VAL A 336 -14.41 10.03 18.36
N HIS A 337 -14.81 9.28 17.30
CA HIS A 337 -14.75 7.82 16.92
C HIS A 337 -13.41 7.26 16.28
N HIS A 338 -13.41 6.08 15.61
CA HIS A 338 -12.25 5.50 14.86
C HIS A 338 -12.62 4.47 13.74
N PRO A 339 -11.92 4.42 12.57
CA PRO A 339 -12.15 3.44 11.51
C PRO A 339 -10.94 2.55 11.09
N ALA A 340 -11.01 1.24 11.29
CA ALA A 340 -10.07 0.28 10.70
C ALA A 340 -10.75 -1.07 10.36
N LEU A 341 -10.46 -1.59 9.15
CA LEU A 341 -11.06 -2.80 8.55
C LEU A 341 -12.54 -2.63 8.17
N GLU A 342 -12.88 -1.47 7.62
CA GLU A 342 -14.21 -1.16 7.09
C GLU A 342 -14.30 -1.50 5.59
N HIS A 343 -14.72 -2.72 5.28
CA HIS A 343 -15.46 -2.96 4.04
C HIS A 343 -16.62 -1.98 4.00
N GLN A 344 -16.78 -1.24 2.90
CA GLN A 344 -17.86 -0.29 2.78
C GLN A 344 -19.22 -0.99 2.69
N THR A 345 -19.97 -1.04 3.80
CA THR A 345 -21.35 -1.55 3.83
C THR A 345 -22.39 -0.47 3.55
N MET A 346 -22.01 0.81 3.57
CA MET A 346 -22.88 1.97 3.30
C MET A 346 -22.11 3.08 2.57
N LYS A 347 -22.76 3.86 1.69
CA LYS A 347 -22.15 5.01 1.01
C LYS A 347 -21.56 6.00 2.03
N GLY A 348 -20.38 6.56 1.74
CA GLY A 348 -19.62 7.46 2.62
C GLY A 348 -19.07 6.90 3.94
N SER A 349 -19.28 5.61 4.28
CA SER A 349 -18.89 5.11 5.61
C SER A 349 -17.38 4.92 5.82
N SER A 350 -16.68 4.36 4.82
CA SER A 350 -15.28 3.92 4.96
C SER A 350 -14.27 5.07 4.77
N PRO A 351 -13.10 5.07 5.46
CA PRO A 351 -11.95 5.91 5.13
C PRO A 351 -11.23 5.36 3.90
N ILE A 352 -11.82 5.63 2.73
CA ILE A 352 -11.41 5.07 1.44
C ILE A 352 -9.98 5.49 1.09
N SER A 353 -9.28 4.66 0.31
CA SER A 353 -8.01 5.05 -0.34
C SER A 353 -8.12 6.46 -0.93
N GLU A 354 -7.16 7.30 -0.59
CA GLU A 354 -7.23 8.74 -0.87
C GLU A 354 -6.82 9.01 -2.32
N GLY A 355 -7.70 8.66 -3.25
CA GLY A 355 -7.35 8.51 -4.66
C GLY A 355 -7.09 7.05 -5.05
N THR A 356 -6.68 6.86 -6.29
CA THR A 356 -7.01 5.64 -7.04
C THR A 356 -6.00 4.51 -7.00
N GLN A 357 -4.72 4.78 -6.78
CA GLN A 357 -3.66 3.79 -7.03
C GLN A 357 -2.58 3.88 -5.94
N LYS A 358 -2.57 2.93 -5.02
CA LYS A 358 -1.66 2.89 -3.86
C LYS A 358 -0.22 2.56 -4.27
N ASP A 359 0.76 3.31 -3.77
CA ASP A 359 2.17 3.09 -4.14
C ASP A 359 3.10 3.20 -2.92
N LEU A 360 3.82 2.10 -2.65
CA LEU A 360 4.84 2.02 -1.59
C LEU A 360 5.93 3.09 -1.74
N LEU A 361 6.27 3.50 -2.96
CA LEU A 361 7.35 4.46 -3.19
C LEU A 361 6.98 5.86 -2.67
N VAL A 362 5.69 6.19 -2.63
CA VAL A 362 5.17 7.40 -1.95
C VAL A 362 5.39 7.27 -0.42
N TYR A 363 5.11 6.11 0.16
CA TYR A 363 5.29 5.85 1.60
C TYR A 363 6.76 5.83 2.03
N LEU A 364 7.63 5.20 1.24
CA LEU A 364 9.09 5.21 1.41
C LEU A 364 9.66 6.64 1.30
N SER A 365 9.15 7.46 0.37
CA SER A 365 9.54 8.86 0.23
C SER A 365 9.20 9.69 1.47
N GLN A 366 8.00 9.50 2.04
CA GLN A 366 7.59 10.17 3.28
C GLN A 366 8.52 9.84 4.45
N MET A 367 8.83 8.55 4.63
CA MET A 367 9.76 8.09 5.67
C MET A 367 11.15 8.70 5.50
N ALA A 368 11.69 8.71 4.28
CA ALA A 368 12.99 9.31 3.98
C ALA A 368 13.03 10.83 4.22
N ILE A 369 11.95 11.56 3.90
CA ILE A 369 11.81 12.98 4.21
C ILE A 369 11.73 13.22 5.72
N ALA A 370 10.96 12.41 6.45
CA ALA A 370 10.84 12.52 7.90
C ALA A 370 12.20 12.32 8.60
N LEU A 371 12.98 11.32 8.15
CA LEU A 371 14.33 11.06 8.65
C LEU A 371 15.32 12.20 8.33
N ASP A 372 15.23 12.82 7.15
CA ASP A 372 16.02 14.02 6.82
C ASP A 372 15.63 15.25 7.66
N LYS A 373 14.34 15.43 7.99
CA LYS A 373 13.92 16.46 8.95
C LYS A 373 14.52 16.19 10.32
N ILE A 374 14.60 14.93 10.73
CA ILE A 374 15.19 14.49 12.00
C ILE A 374 16.68 14.87 12.08
N THR A 375 17.49 14.65 11.04
CA THR A 375 18.93 15.02 11.08
C THR A 375 19.19 16.50 11.27
N LYS A 376 18.24 17.35 10.86
CA LYS A 376 18.28 18.81 11.00
C LYS A 376 17.81 19.31 12.38
N THR A 377 17.31 18.43 13.25
CA THR A 377 16.91 18.82 14.61
C THR A 377 18.13 19.06 15.49
N SER A 378 18.09 20.07 16.35
CA SER A 378 19.16 20.36 17.33
C SER A 378 19.43 19.20 18.29
N HIS A 379 18.46 18.32 18.47
CA HIS A 379 18.53 17.16 19.35
C HIS A 379 19.26 15.95 18.71
N PHE A 380 19.33 15.87 17.37
CA PHE A 380 19.83 14.70 16.62
C PHE A 380 21.22 14.23 17.06
N SER A 381 22.19 15.14 17.12
CA SER A 381 23.57 14.84 17.52
C SER A 381 23.67 14.31 18.95
N SER A 382 22.74 14.67 19.84
CA SER A 382 22.75 14.17 21.23
C SER A 382 22.12 12.77 21.36
N VAL A 383 21.19 12.41 20.48
CA VAL A 383 20.53 11.09 20.48
C VAL A 383 21.35 10.06 19.71
N PHE A 384 21.84 10.45 18.53
CA PHE A 384 22.46 9.54 17.57
C PHE A 384 23.96 9.78 17.37
N GLY A 385 24.60 10.74 18.06
CA GLY A 385 26.00 11.10 17.84
C GLY A 385 27.00 9.93 17.86
N SER A 386 26.70 8.88 18.63
CA SER A 386 27.46 7.61 18.69
C SER A 386 26.57 6.37 18.50
N ASP A 387 25.37 6.51 17.93
CA ASP A 387 24.43 5.42 17.68
C ASP A 387 24.69 4.79 16.30
N HIS A 388 24.60 3.46 16.19
CA HIS A 388 24.85 2.74 14.92
C HIS A 388 23.88 3.13 13.79
N ARG A 389 22.74 3.75 14.11
CA ARG A 389 21.74 4.21 13.14
C ARG A 389 22.11 5.54 12.47
N LYS A 390 23.05 6.31 13.04
CA LYS A 390 23.33 7.69 12.60
C LYS A 390 23.53 7.82 11.09
N GLU A 391 24.48 7.06 10.54
CA GLU A 391 24.80 7.10 9.11
C GLU A 391 23.59 6.70 8.24
N PHE A 392 22.82 5.69 8.67
CA PHE A 392 21.65 5.23 7.93
C PHE A 392 20.49 6.26 7.95
N ILE A 393 20.33 7.00 9.06
CA ILE A 393 19.38 8.12 9.14
C ILE A 393 19.86 9.28 8.24
N GLU A 394 21.16 9.62 8.29
CA GLU A 394 21.78 10.65 7.44
C GLU A 394 21.70 10.32 5.94
N LYS A 395 21.77 9.05 5.57
CA LYS A 395 21.68 8.55 4.18
C LYS A 395 20.31 7.98 3.80
N ALA A 396 19.27 8.20 4.61
CA ALA A 396 17.95 7.61 4.40
C ALA A 396 17.34 7.96 3.02
N TRP A 397 17.51 9.20 2.57
CA TRP A 397 17.09 9.64 1.22
C TRP A 397 17.80 8.86 0.10
N ASN A 398 19.11 8.71 0.18
CA ASN A 398 19.90 8.00 -0.84
C ASN A 398 19.53 6.51 -0.90
N ASN A 399 19.35 5.90 0.28
CA ASN A 399 18.91 4.51 0.40
C ASN A 399 17.52 4.34 -0.22
N ALA A 400 16.58 5.26 0.04
CA ALA A 400 15.24 5.27 -0.56
C ALA A 400 15.26 5.42 -2.08
N VAL A 401 16.04 6.38 -2.61
CA VAL A 401 16.19 6.58 -4.07
C VAL A 401 16.81 5.37 -4.76
N LEU A 402 17.84 4.75 -4.17
CA LEU A 402 18.48 3.57 -4.75
C LEU A 402 17.54 2.35 -4.72
N MET A 403 16.80 2.14 -3.61
CA MET A 403 15.76 1.11 -3.53
C MET A 403 14.69 1.30 -4.61
N ALA A 404 14.19 2.53 -4.80
CA ALA A 404 13.15 2.81 -5.79
C ALA A 404 13.65 2.63 -7.23
N LYS A 405 14.89 3.08 -7.52
CA LYS A 405 15.57 2.82 -8.80
C LYS A 405 15.70 1.32 -9.07
N ASN A 406 16.20 0.55 -8.10
CA ASN A 406 16.36 -0.90 -8.25
C ASN A 406 15.02 -1.60 -8.45
N TYR A 407 13.98 -1.22 -7.70
CA TYR A 407 12.63 -1.79 -7.85
C TYR A 407 12.05 -1.54 -9.26
N ARG A 408 12.23 -0.34 -9.82
CA ARG A 408 11.78 -0.02 -11.19
C ARG A 408 12.57 -0.72 -12.28
N GLU A 409 13.90 -0.77 -12.15
CA GLU A 409 14.75 -1.53 -13.05
C GLU A 409 14.35 -3.01 -13.05
N ARG A 410 14.03 -3.54 -11.86
CA ARG A 410 13.53 -4.89 -11.70
C ARG A 410 12.15 -5.09 -12.33
N LEU A 411 11.17 -4.22 -12.11
CA LEU A 411 9.86 -4.28 -12.77
C LEU A 411 10.00 -4.33 -14.30
N LYS A 412 10.91 -3.52 -14.86
CA LYS A 412 11.25 -3.56 -16.28
C LYS A 412 11.86 -4.91 -16.69
N ASN A 413 12.81 -5.45 -15.93
CA ASN A 413 13.39 -6.77 -16.22
C ASN A 413 12.36 -7.91 -16.14
N VAL A 414 11.46 -7.86 -15.14
CA VAL A 414 10.32 -8.79 -15.02
C VAL A 414 9.40 -8.66 -16.22
N ARG A 415 9.00 -7.44 -16.62
CA ARG A 415 8.18 -7.19 -17.82
C ARG A 415 8.82 -7.77 -19.08
N GLU A 416 10.09 -7.52 -19.34
CA GLU A 416 10.79 -8.05 -20.52
C GLU A 416 10.90 -9.58 -20.51
N TYR A 417 11.06 -10.19 -19.33
CA TYR A 417 10.98 -11.65 -19.21
C TYR A 417 9.56 -12.19 -19.46
N LEU A 418 8.52 -11.57 -18.89
CA LEU A 418 7.12 -11.97 -19.09
C LEU A 418 6.69 -11.82 -20.56
N LYS A 419 7.17 -10.80 -21.27
CA LYS A 419 7.03 -10.67 -22.73
C LYS A 419 7.68 -11.81 -23.50
N HIS A 420 8.86 -12.24 -23.08
CA HIS A 420 9.62 -13.31 -23.73
C HIS A 420 8.86 -14.64 -23.67
N ILE A 421 8.37 -15.03 -22.48
CA ILE A 421 7.59 -16.27 -22.33
C ILE A 421 6.18 -16.17 -22.95
N GLY A 422 5.66 -14.95 -23.16
CA GLY A 422 4.37 -14.69 -23.78
C GLY A 422 3.21 -14.51 -22.79
N VAL A 423 3.53 -14.08 -21.56
CA VAL A 423 2.57 -13.71 -20.51
C VAL A 423 2.12 -12.25 -20.66
N VAL A 424 3.01 -11.38 -21.12
CA VAL A 424 2.74 -9.96 -21.38
C VAL A 424 2.86 -9.69 -22.88
N ASP A 425 2.03 -8.78 -23.40
CA ASP A 425 2.09 -8.33 -24.78
C ASP A 425 3.47 -7.74 -25.13
N LYS A 426 4.08 -8.21 -26.22
CA LYS A 426 5.40 -7.74 -26.68
C LYS A 426 5.42 -6.23 -26.94
N CYS A 427 4.29 -5.65 -27.30
CA CYS A 427 4.15 -4.22 -27.57
C CYS A 427 4.04 -3.35 -26.30
N PHE A 428 3.72 -3.92 -25.13
CA PHE A 428 3.51 -3.14 -23.91
C PHE A 428 4.80 -2.48 -23.42
N ASP A 429 4.88 -1.15 -23.39
CA ASP A 429 6.05 -0.44 -22.88
C ASP A 429 5.67 0.93 -22.27
N PRO A 430 5.32 0.97 -20.97
CA PRO A 430 4.86 2.19 -20.30
C PRO A 430 5.96 3.25 -20.18
N ASP A 431 7.24 2.85 -20.24
CA ASP A 431 8.39 3.78 -20.28
C ASP A 431 8.41 4.60 -21.59
N LYS A 432 7.80 4.06 -22.66
CA LYS A 432 7.59 4.74 -23.95
C LYS A 432 6.14 5.20 -24.17
N GLY A 433 5.28 5.11 -23.15
CA GLY A 433 3.86 5.45 -23.25
C GLY A 433 3.01 4.47 -24.08
N ASN A 434 3.49 3.25 -24.38
CA ASN A 434 2.70 2.25 -25.09
C ASN A 434 1.96 1.34 -24.11
N SER A 435 0.64 1.48 -24.03
CA SER A 435 -0.25 0.72 -23.15
C SER A 435 -0.86 -0.54 -23.79
N THR A 436 -0.40 -0.96 -24.98
CA THR A 436 -0.97 -2.12 -25.70
C THR A 436 -0.78 -3.44 -24.94
N LYS A 437 -1.87 -4.02 -24.43
CA LYS A 437 -1.89 -5.29 -23.65
C LYS A 437 -2.83 -6.36 -24.22
N THR A 438 -3.19 -6.28 -25.51
CA THR A 438 -4.26 -7.13 -26.09
C THR A 438 -3.92 -8.63 -26.08
N LYS A 439 -2.63 -8.97 -26.03
CA LYS A 439 -2.13 -10.35 -25.90
C LYS A 439 -1.63 -10.72 -24.50
N SER A 440 -1.73 -9.82 -23.52
CA SER A 440 -1.38 -10.11 -22.13
C SER A 440 -2.36 -11.08 -21.49
N LYS A 441 -1.86 -11.92 -20.58
CA LYS A 441 -2.67 -12.83 -19.77
C LYS A 441 -3.51 -12.08 -18.74
N THR A 442 -4.75 -12.54 -18.55
CA THR A 442 -5.64 -12.03 -17.51
C THR A 442 -5.40 -12.80 -16.21
N VAL A 443 -4.98 -12.12 -15.14
CA VAL A 443 -4.65 -12.76 -13.86
C VAL A 443 -5.59 -12.24 -12.77
N ALA A 444 -6.27 -13.16 -12.08
CA ALA A 444 -7.10 -12.85 -10.93
C ALA A 444 -6.29 -13.00 -9.63
N ILE A 445 -6.11 -11.91 -8.88
CA ILE A 445 -5.56 -11.99 -7.52
C ILE A 445 -6.74 -12.06 -6.54
N ILE A 446 -7.00 -13.23 -5.97
CA ILE A 446 -8.18 -13.47 -5.12
C ILE A 446 -7.77 -13.49 -3.65
N SER A 447 -8.26 -12.55 -2.86
CA SER A 447 -8.13 -12.58 -1.40
C SER A 447 -9.16 -13.53 -0.80
N TYR A 448 -8.70 -14.61 -0.16
CA TYR A 448 -9.53 -15.39 0.75
C TYR A 448 -9.43 -14.79 2.15
N PRO A 449 -10.53 -14.39 2.80
CA PRO A 449 -10.50 -13.79 4.13
C PRO A 449 -9.99 -14.82 5.16
N PRO A 450 -8.88 -14.54 5.87
CA PRO A 450 -8.35 -15.49 6.85
C PRO A 450 -9.36 -15.78 7.95
N SER A 451 -9.65 -17.07 8.19
CA SER A 451 -10.62 -17.52 9.20
C SER A 451 -10.34 -16.96 10.61
N GLN A 452 -9.07 -16.69 10.92
CA GLN A 452 -8.60 -16.13 12.19
C GLN A 452 -8.88 -14.62 12.36
N LEU A 453 -9.07 -13.87 11.26
CA LEU A 453 -9.29 -12.42 11.32
C LEU A 453 -10.77 -12.04 11.48
N GLY A 454 -11.68 -12.87 10.99
CA GLY A 454 -13.14 -12.70 11.08
C GLY A 454 -13.84 -13.02 9.76
N ALA A 455 -15.16 -13.08 9.77
CA ALA A 455 -15.94 -13.25 8.55
C ALA A 455 -15.83 -12.00 7.66
N GLY A 456 -15.66 -12.22 6.36
CA GLY A 456 -15.64 -11.21 5.32
C GLY A 456 -15.90 -11.84 3.96
N ASP A 457 -15.99 -11.02 2.92
CA ASP A 457 -16.14 -11.50 1.55
C ASP A 457 -14.78 -11.88 0.95
N ALA A 458 -14.76 -12.94 0.13
CA ALA A 458 -13.69 -13.17 -0.81
C ALA A 458 -13.78 -12.17 -1.97
N SER A 459 -12.62 -11.69 -2.44
CA SER A 459 -12.57 -10.57 -3.37
C SER A 459 -11.45 -10.68 -4.40
N ILE A 460 -11.72 -10.29 -5.65
CA ILE A 460 -10.66 -10.05 -6.64
C ILE A 460 -10.09 -8.65 -6.39
N GLN A 461 -8.78 -8.56 -6.24
CA GLN A 461 -8.03 -7.33 -6.00
C GLN A 461 -7.60 -6.69 -7.33
N THR A 462 -7.75 -5.38 -7.44
CA THR A 462 -7.64 -4.60 -8.68
C THR A 462 -6.31 -3.85 -8.79
N VAL A 463 -6.15 -3.06 -9.86
CA VAL A 463 -5.10 -2.04 -10.00
C VAL A 463 -5.04 -1.04 -8.84
N SER A 464 -6.12 -0.84 -8.07
CA SER A 464 -6.10 0.12 -6.97
C SER A 464 -5.09 -0.25 -5.87
N LYS A 465 -5.00 -1.55 -5.56
CA LYS A 465 -4.07 -2.12 -4.57
C LYS A 465 -2.77 -2.62 -5.18
N TYR A 466 -2.82 -3.14 -6.41
CA TYR A 466 -1.67 -3.74 -7.08
C TYR A 466 -1.34 -3.05 -8.42
N PRO A 467 -1.09 -1.72 -8.46
CA PRO A 467 -0.88 -1.02 -9.73
C PRO A 467 0.34 -1.54 -10.50
N PHE A 468 1.36 -2.05 -9.81
CA PHE A 468 2.55 -2.62 -10.47
C PHE A 468 2.22 -3.83 -11.37
N LEU A 469 1.23 -4.66 -11.03
CA LEU A 469 0.85 -5.82 -11.86
C LEU A 469 0.33 -5.38 -13.24
N TYR A 470 -0.53 -4.36 -13.24
CA TYR A 470 -1.32 -4.01 -14.42
C TYR A 470 -0.75 -2.80 -15.17
N ASN A 471 -0.21 -1.80 -14.47
CA ASN A 471 0.36 -0.58 -15.07
C ASN A 471 1.86 -0.69 -15.41
N GLU A 472 2.61 -1.56 -14.72
CA GLU A 472 4.08 -1.58 -14.82
C GLU A 472 4.61 -2.88 -15.42
N LEU A 473 4.04 -4.02 -15.03
CA LEU A 473 4.31 -5.33 -15.64
C LEU A 473 3.45 -5.59 -16.89
N GLY A 474 2.21 -5.12 -16.91
CA GLY A 474 1.33 -5.19 -18.09
C GLY A 474 0.47 -6.44 -18.18
N LEU A 475 0.16 -7.07 -17.05
CA LEU A 475 -0.90 -8.07 -16.97
C LEU A 475 -2.27 -7.41 -17.19
N ASN A 476 -3.26 -8.21 -17.59
CA ASN A 476 -4.65 -7.77 -17.61
C ASN A 476 -5.32 -8.17 -16.29
N GLU A 477 -6.11 -7.27 -15.71
CA GLU A 477 -6.98 -7.56 -14.56
C GLU A 477 -8.32 -8.15 -15.04
N VAL A 478 -9.01 -8.85 -14.13
CA VAL A 478 -10.35 -9.37 -14.40
C VAL A 478 -11.39 -8.24 -14.36
N ILE A 479 -12.23 -8.18 -15.40
CA ILE A 479 -13.36 -7.25 -15.53
C ILE A 479 -14.67 -8.05 -15.54
N PRO A 480 -15.77 -7.59 -14.91
CA PRO A 480 -17.02 -8.34 -14.87
C PRO A 480 -17.69 -8.40 -16.25
N LYS A 481 -18.25 -9.56 -16.59
CA LYS A 481 -19.17 -9.70 -17.73
C LYS A 481 -20.36 -8.75 -17.53
N GLY A 482 -20.62 -7.93 -18.55
CA GLY A 482 -21.67 -6.91 -18.51
C GLY A 482 -21.13 -5.48 -18.51
N PHE A 483 -20.03 -5.19 -17.82
CA PHE A 483 -19.43 -3.85 -17.77
C PHE A 483 -18.99 -3.33 -19.15
N GLU A 484 -18.75 -4.23 -20.10
CA GLU A 484 -18.45 -3.91 -21.50
C GLU A 484 -19.68 -3.49 -22.35
N LYS A 485 -20.90 -3.59 -21.82
CA LYS A 485 -22.15 -3.24 -22.50
C LYS A 485 -22.75 -2.00 -21.86
N THR A 486 -23.00 -0.97 -22.66
CA THR A 486 -23.50 0.35 -22.24
C THR A 486 -24.97 0.40 -21.79
N SER A 487 -25.56 -0.75 -21.42
CA SER A 487 -26.94 -0.83 -20.94
C SER A 487 -27.05 -0.28 -19.52
N GLN A 488 -27.84 0.79 -19.35
CA GLN A 488 -28.05 1.51 -18.07
C GLN A 488 -28.84 0.72 -17.00
N ASP A 489 -29.04 -0.59 -17.20
CA ASP A 489 -30.20 -1.32 -16.66
C ASP A 489 -29.83 -2.62 -15.93
N SER A 490 -28.57 -2.74 -15.49
CA SER A 490 -28.11 -3.83 -14.62
C SER A 490 -27.60 -3.27 -13.29
N SER A 491 -28.19 -3.76 -12.20
CA SER A 491 -27.78 -3.47 -10.82
C SER A 491 -26.41 -4.10 -10.53
N HIS A 492 -25.34 -3.40 -10.94
CA HIS A 492 -23.96 -3.80 -10.66
C HIS A 492 -23.50 -3.50 -9.23
N GLU A 493 -24.34 -2.81 -8.44
CA GLU A 493 -24.10 -2.42 -7.04
C GLU A 493 -23.73 -3.59 -6.10
N ASP A 494 -24.05 -4.84 -6.45
CA ASP A 494 -23.68 -6.03 -5.65
C ASP A 494 -22.21 -6.50 -5.82
N VAL A 495 -21.49 -6.04 -6.86
CA VAL A 495 -20.19 -6.62 -7.27
C VAL A 495 -18.99 -5.69 -7.02
N LEU A 496 -19.15 -4.35 -7.05
CA LEU A 496 -18.08 -3.43 -6.69
C LEU A 496 -18.02 -3.27 -5.16
N GLY A 497 -16.89 -3.62 -4.56
CA GLY A 497 -16.55 -3.29 -3.18
C GLY A 497 -15.55 -2.15 -3.11
N VAL A 498 -15.59 -1.36 -2.04
CA VAL A 498 -14.62 -0.29 -1.75
C VAL A 498 -14.18 -0.37 -0.30
N ASP A 499 -12.89 -0.14 -0.04
CA ASP A 499 -12.25 -0.14 1.28
C ASP A 499 -11.03 0.81 1.33
N ASP A 500 -10.20 0.66 2.36
CA ASP A 500 -8.97 1.43 2.58
C ASP A 500 -7.78 1.07 1.66
N ASN A 501 -8.00 0.12 0.76
CA ASN A 501 -7.10 -0.27 -0.34
C ASN A 501 -7.67 0.13 -1.71
N GLY A 502 -8.80 0.84 -1.73
CA GLY A 502 -9.46 1.35 -2.92
C GLY A 502 -10.65 0.49 -3.32
N TRP A 503 -10.83 0.18 -4.61
CA TRP A 503 -11.93 -0.69 -5.06
C TRP A 503 -11.47 -2.12 -5.36
N TRP A 504 -12.40 -3.06 -5.26
CA TRP A 504 -12.20 -4.49 -5.47
C TRP A 504 -13.49 -5.14 -5.96
N TRP A 505 -13.41 -6.37 -6.46
CA TRP A 505 -14.59 -7.10 -6.91
C TRP A 505 -15.04 -8.14 -5.89
N ARG A 506 -16.31 -8.12 -5.51
CA ARG A 506 -16.92 -9.05 -4.57
C ARG A 506 -17.21 -10.40 -5.25
N LEU A 507 -16.65 -11.48 -4.70
CA LEU A 507 -17.00 -12.86 -5.09
C LEU A 507 -18.04 -13.49 -4.16
N GLY A 508 -18.36 -12.81 -3.06
CA GLY A 508 -19.28 -13.26 -2.03
C GLY A 508 -18.56 -13.76 -0.79
N ASP A 509 -19.26 -14.54 0.01
CA ASP A 509 -18.76 -15.06 1.28
C ASP A 509 -17.55 -16.01 1.13
N PHE A 510 -17.07 -16.51 2.26
CA PHE A 510 -16.01 -17.53 2.33
C PHE A 510 -16.37 -18.88 1.65
N ASN A 511 -17.58 -19.04 1.11
CA ASN A 511 -18.00 -20.20 0.32
C ASN A 511 -18.09 -19.91 -1.19
N PHE A 512 -17.84 -18.67 -1.61
CA PHE A 512 -18.00 -18.19 -2.99
C PHE A 512 -19.44 -18.35 -3.52
N SER A 513 -20.45 -18.22 -2.64
CA SER A 513 -21.85 -18.56 -2.97
C SER A 513 -22.67 -17.41 -3.58
N SER A 514 -22.05 -16.38 -4.14
CA SER A 514 -22.75 -15.18 -4.64
C SER A 514 -22.80 -15.08 -6.17
N LYS A 515 -23.79 -14.32 -6.67
CA LYS A 515 -23.88 -13.90 -8.08
C LYS A 515 -22.62 -13.20 -8.59
N GLY A 516 -21.80 -12.63 -7.71
CA GLY A 516 -20.54 -11.98 -8.07
C GLY A 516 -19.58 -12.95 -8.76
N LEU A 517 -19.54 -14.23 -8.34
CA LEU A 517 -18.71 -15.26 -8.98
C LEU A 517 -19.10 -15.48 -10.46
N ASP A 518 -20.40 -15.56 -10.75
CA ASP A 518 -20.93 -15.81 -12.10
C ASP A 518 -20.57 -14.66 -13.07
N SER A 519 -20.54 -13.42 -12.57
CA SER A 519 -20.10 -12.24 -13.31
C SER A 519 -18.66 -12.37 -13.83
N PHE A 520 -17.82 -13.21 -13.22
CA PHE A 520 -16.43 -13.42 -13.62
C PHE A 520 -16.16 -14.75 -14.32
N SER A 521 -17.19 -15.55 -14.61
CA SER A 521 -17.02 -16.83 -15.30
C SER A 521 -16.18 -16.67 -16.60
N SER A 522 -15.17 -17.50 -16.81
CA SER A 522 -14.30 -17.52 -17.99
C SER A 522 -13.66 -16.17 -18.37
N THR A 523 -13.26 -15.39 -17.38
CA THR A 523 -12.57 -14.09 -17.56
C THR A 523 -11.06 -14.15 -17.32
N ALA A 524 -10.56 -15.13 -16.55
CA ALA A 524 -9.15 -15.24 -16.15
C ALA A 524 -8.39 -16.31 -16.96
N ASP A 525 -7.10 -16.07 -17.25
CA ASP A 525 -6.15 -17.10 -17.69
C ASP A 525 -5.46 -17.80 -16.51
N SER A 526 -5.41 -17.17 -15.34
CA SER A 526 -4.82 -17.70 -14.10
C SER A 526 -5.46 -17.07 -12.87
N ILE A 527 -5.47 -17.83 -11.76
CA ILE A 527 -5.87 -17.38 -10.44
C ILE A 527 -4.68 -17.53 -9.49
N ILE A 528 -4.33 -16.45 -8.80
CA ILE A 528 -3.45 -16.47 -7.62
C ILE A 528 -4.35 -16.29 -6.39
N LEU A 529 -4.53 -17.36 -5.62
CA LEU A 529 -5.36 -17.36 -4.41
C LEU A 529 -4.52 -16.99 -3.19
N LEU A 530 -4.81 -15.86 -2.58
CA LEU A 530 -4.16 -15.36 -1.37
C LEU A 530 -4.85 -15.97 -0.14
N ALA A 531 -4.17 -16.87 0.55
CA ALA A 531 -4.70 -17.55 1.73
C ALA A 531 -3.62 -17.69 2.82
N THR A 532 -4.02 -17.98 4.06
CA THR A 532 -3.07 -18.51 5.04
C THR A 532 -2.74 -19.97 4.70
N THR A 533 -1.69 -20.52 5.33
CA THR A 533 -1.34 -21.94 5.13
C THR A 533 -2.42 -22.86 5.69
N ASP A 534 -3.05 -22.48 6.81
CA ASP A 534 -4.13 -23.26 7.44
C ASP A 534 -5.41 -23.22 6.59
N ASP A 535 -5.81 -22.05 6.11
CA ASP A 535 -6.97 -21.92 5.19
C ASP A 535 -6.72 -22.71 3.89
N TRP A 536 -5.49 -22.67 3.34
CA TRP A 536 -5.15 -23.44 2.14
C TRP A 536 -5.19 -24.95 2.36
N ASN A 537 -4.74 -25.44 3.52
CA ASN A 537 -4.81 -26.87 3.86
C ASN A 537 -6.27 -27.37 3.90
N ILE A 538 -7.22 -26.51 4.25
CA ILE A 538 -8.67 -26.80 4.20
C ILE A 538 -9.20 -26.69 2.77
N LEU A 539 -8.78 -25.67 2.01
CA LEU A 539 -9.29 -25.38 0.66
C LEU A 539 -8.80 -26.36 -0.41
N ASN A 540 -7.58 -26.90 -0.29
CA ASN A 540 -6.91 -27.73 -1.30
C ASN A 540 -7.29 -29.22 -1.25
N SER A 541 -8.40 -29.58 -0.61
CA SER A 541 -8.95 -30.92 -0.71
C SER A 541 -9.42 -31.23 -2.14
N TRP A 542 -9.28 -32.48 -2.58
CA TRP A 542 -9.54 -32.89 -3.97
C TRP A 542 -11.03 -32.75 -4.37
N ASP A 543 -11.92 -32.79 -3.38
CA ASP A 543 -13.37 -32.66 -3.46
C ASP A 543 -13.88 -31.24 -3.15
N SER A 544 -12.99 -30.31 -2.79
CA SER A 544 -13.30 -28.91 -2.42
C SER A 544 -14.35 -28.27 -3.36
N PRO A 545 -15.58 -28.01 -2.90
CA PRO A 545 -16.58 -27.29 -3.69
C PRO A 545 -16.10 -25.88 -4.02
N LYS A 546 -15.37 -25.25 -3.10
CA LYS A 546 -14.84 -23.88 -3.22
C LYS A 546 -13.84 -23.74 -4.36
N LEU A 547 -12.91 -24.69 -4.50
CA LEU A 547 -12.00 -24.71 -5.65
C LEU A 547 -12.72 -25.03 -6.97
N ARG A 548 -13.77 -25.85 -6.94
CA ARG A 548 -14.62 -26.09 -8.13
C ARG A 548 -15.37 -24.82 -8.56
N SER A 549 -15.90 -24.05 -7.61
CA SER A 549 -16.47 -22.72 -7.86
C SER A 549 -15.44 -21.77 -8.47
N LEU A 550 -14.24 -21.65 -7.87
CA LEU A 550 -13.18 -20.78 -8.41
C LEU A 550 -12.73 -21.14 -9.84
N ARG A 551 -12.76 -22.42 -10.23
CA ARG A 551 -12.45 -22.81 -11.62
C ARG A 551 -13.41 -22.22 -12.65
N SER A 552 -14.62 -21.81 -12.27
CA SER A 552 -15.57 -21.20 -13.21
C SER A 552 -15.04 -19.91 -13.82
N LEU A 553 -14.14 -19.20 -13.13
CA LEU A 553 -13.49 -17.96 -13.58
C LEU A 553 -12.47 -18.19 -14.71
N LEU A 554 -11.94 -19.41 -14.86
CA LEU A 554 -10.90 -19.70 -15.85
C LEU A 554 -11.48 -19.82 -17.27
N LYS A 555 -10.77 -19.25 -18.25
CA LYS A 555 -11.11 -19.32 -19.68
C LYS A 555 -11.08 -20.74 -20.23
N THR A 556 -10.24 -21.60 -19.67
CA THR A 556 -10.10 -23.00 -20.05
C THR A 556 -10.80 -23.91 -19.04
N SER A 557 -11.75 -24.71 -19.50
CA SER A 557 -12.51 -25.71 -18.71
C SER A 557 -11.72 -26.99 -18.37
N GLY A 558 -10.39 -26.95 -18.50
CA GLY A 558 -9.49 -28.08 -18.32
C GLY A 558 -9.23 -28.44 -16.86
N ASN A 559 -8.65 -29.62 -16.64
CA ASN A 559 -8.31 -30.14 -15.30
C ASN A 559 -6.96 -29.60 -14.78
N ASP A 560 -6.48 -28.49 -15.33
CA ASP A 560 -5.15 -27.92 -15.10
C ASP A 560 -5.07 -27.29 -13.70
N LYS A 561 -4.73 -28.12 -12.72
CA LYS A 561 -4.47 -27.70 -11.32
C LYS A 561 -3.47 -26.54 -11.23
N ASP A 562 -2.57 -26.44 -12.20
CA ASP A 562 -1.53 -25.42 -12.24
C ASP A 562 -2.06 -24.00 -12.48
N GLN A 563 -3.29 -23.83 -13.00
CA GLN A 563 -3.88 -22.50 -13.24
C GLN A 563 -4.41 -21.81 -11.96
N ILE A 564 -4.55 -22.54 -10.83
CA ILE A 564 -4.91 -21.97 -9.53
C ILE A 564 -3.76 -22.20 -8.54
N ILE A 565 -2.97 -21.17 -8.28
CA ILE A 565 -1.81 -21.25 -7.38
C ILE A 565 -2.08 -20.46 -6.11
N MET A 566 -1.83 -21.08 -4.95
CA MET A 566 -1.87 -20.38 -3.67
C MET A 566 -0.62 -19.51 -3.47
N SER A 567 -0.82 -18.32 -2.90
CA SER A 567 0.25 -17.50 -2.34
C SER A 567 -0.11 -17.00 -0.94
N ASN A 568 0.89 -16.58 -0.16
CA ASN A 568 0.69 -16.21 1.24
C ASN A 568 -0.09 -14.89 1.36
N TYR A 569 -1.23 -14.92 2.06
CA TYR A 569 -2.08 -13.76 2.28
C TYR A 569 -1.33 -12.55 2.90
N HIS A 570 -0.50 -12.75 3.91
CA HIS A 570 0.22 -11.66 4.58
C HIS A 570 1.31 -11.05 3.69
N LEU A 571 2.02 -11.84 2.89
CA LEU A 571 2.98 -11.32 1.91
C LEU A 571 2.32 -10.33 0.93
N TRP A 572 1.12 -10.65 0.46
CA TRP A 572 0.39 -9.85 -0.52
C TRP A 572 -0.46 -8.73 0.09
N ASN A 573 -0.93 -8.86 1.34
CA ASN A 573 -1.76 -7.84 1.99
C ASN A 573 -0.95 -6.84 2.82
N GLU A 574 -0.02 -7.34 3.62
CA GLU A 574 0.77 -6.57 4.59
C GLU A 574 2.15 -6.21 4.01
N GLY A 575 2.76 -7.13 3.27
CA GLY A 575 4.06 -6.95 2.64
C GLY A 575 4.14 -5.82 1.60
N LEU A 576 3.01 -5.31 1.08
CA LEU A 576 2.99 -4.11 0.23
C LEU A 576 3.55 -2.86 0.92
N ARG A 577 3.66 -2.86 2.24
CA ARG A 577 4.21 -1.76 3.06
C ARG A 577 5.74 -1.78 3.13
N SER A 578 6.38 -2.79 2.54
CA SER A 578 7.73 -3.21 2.87
C SER A 578 8.56 -3.49 1.62
N PRO A 579 9.63 -2.71 1.35
CA PRO A 579 10.48 -2.92 0.19
C PRO A 579 11.09 -4.32 0.11
N ILE A 580 11.34 -4.97 1.25
CA ILE A 580 11.79 -6.38 1.32
C ILE A 580 10.68 -7.31 0.80
N ALA A 581 9.48 -7.20 1.35
CA ALA A 581 8.38 -8.09 1.02
C ALA A 581 7.84 -7.86 -0.40
N LEU A 582 7.83 -6.63 -0.91
CA LEU A 582 7.51 -6.33 -2.30
C LEU A 582 8.51 -6.96 -3.29
N ASN A 583 9.79 -7.05 -2.90
CA ASN A 583 10.79 -7.79 -3.67
C ASN A 583 10.61 -9.32 -3.59
N LEU A 584 10.18 -9.86 -2.44
CA LEU A 584 9.80 -11.29 -2.33
C LEU A 584 8.52 -11.60 -3.14
N LEU A 585 7.57 -10.68 -3.19
CA LEU A 585 6.34 -10.80 -3.99
C LEU A 585 6.68 -10.90 -5.49
N LEU A 586 7.58 -10.04 -6.01
CA LEU A 586 8.03 -10.14 -7.41
C LEU A 586 8.78 -11.45 -7.71
N ASP A 587 9.54 -12.01 -6.75
CA ASP A 587 10.17 -13.33 -6.92
C ASP A 587 9.10 -14.42 -7.11
N VAL A 588 8.15 -14.49 -6.17
CA VAL A 588 7.03 -15.44 -6.19
C VAL A 588 6.20 -15.28 -7.47
N LEU A 589 5.88 -14.05 -7.87
CA LEU A 589 5.13 -13.76 -9.09
C LEU A 589 5.84 -14.26 -10.36
N VAL A 590 7.14 -13.99 -10.49
CA VAL A 590 7.95 -14.50 -11.62
C VAL A 590 7.91 -16.02 -11.64
N GLU A 591 8.12 -16.68 -10.51
CA GLU A 591 8.09 -18.14 -10.44
C GLU A 591 6.71 -18.73 -10.77
N THR A 592 5.64 -18.17 -10.19
CA THR A 592 4.24 -18.55 -10.44
C THR A 592 3.89 -18.45 -11.93
N LEU A 593 4.10 -17.30 -12.56
CA LEU A 593 3.77 -17.10 -13.98
C LEU A 593 4.68 -17.92 -14.91
N THR A 594 5.93 -18.19 -14.50
CA THR A 594 6.82 -19.12 -15.23
C THR A 594 6.31 -20.55 -15.19
N LYS A 595 5.84 -21.04 -14.02
CA LYS A 595 5.26 -22.37 -13.88
C LYS A 595 3.99 -22.52 -14.72
N GLN A 596 3.13 -21.51 -14.73
CA GLN A 596 1.83 -21.54 -15.43
C GLN A 596 1.92 -21.39 -16.95
N PHE A 597 2.84 -20.56 -17.45
CA PHE A 597 2.82 -20.13 -18.85
C PHE A 597 4.17 -20.27 -19.56
N GLY A 598 5.23 -20.68 -18.84
CA GLY A 598 6.58 -20.76 -19.38
C GLY A 598 6.74 -21.78 -20.51
N ASN A 599 5.93 -22.85 -20.54
CA ASN A 599 5.84 -23.84 -21.63
C ASN A 599 7.20 -24.27 -22.22
N GLY A 600 8.17 -24.57 -21.35
CA GLY A 600 9.52 -24.97 -21.74
C GLY A 600 10.45 -23.85 -22.24
N LYS A 601 9.96 -22.63 -22.50
CA LYS A 601 10.72 -21.45 -22.98
C LYS A 601 11.65 -20.82 -21.94
N THR A 602 12.27 -21.65 -21.10
CA THR A 602 13.20 -21.20 -20.05
C THR A 602 14.63 -20.97 -20.55
N ASP A 603 14.85 -21.14 -21.85
CA ASP A 603 16.15 -20.97 -22.53
C ASP A 603 16.70 -19.54 -22.42
N ALA A 604 15.83 -18.55 -22.20
CA ALA A 604 16.22 -17.19 -21.84
C ALA A 604 16.69 -17.05 -20.38
N LYS A 605 17.64 -17.91 -19.96
CA LYS A 605 18.29 -17.88 -18.63
C LYS A 605 18.71 -16.47 -18.21
N ASN A 606 19.25 -15.68 -19.14
CA ASN A 606 19.70 -14.31 -18.88
C ASN A 606 18.56 -13.34 -18.55
N LEU A 607 17.38 -13.48 -19.16
CA LEU A 607 16.21 -12.63 -18.84
C LEU A 607 15.57 -13.07 -17.52
N TYR A 608 15.43 -14.38 -17.30
CA TYR A 608 14.92 -14.93 -16.04
C TYR A 608 15.81 -14.52 -14.85
N SER A 609 17.13 -14.61 -15.00
CA SER A 609 18.09 -14.16 -13.99
C SER A 609 17.91 -12.69 -13.65
N LYS A 610 17.83 -11.80 -14.66
CA LYS A 610 17.64 -10.36 -14.46
C LYS A 610 16.30 -9.97 -13.84
N ALA A 611 15.25 -10.75 -14.06
CA ALA A 611 13.93 -10.55 -13.44
C ALA A 611 13.94 -10.85 -11.92
N LEU A 612 14.83 -11.74 -11.49
CA LEU A 612 15.00 -12.15 -10.09
C LEU A 612 16.08 -11.35 -9.34
N GLU A 613 16.93 -10.59 -10.03
CA GLU A 613 17.87 -9.66 -9.40
C GLU A 613 17.11 -8.54 -8.67
N TRP A 614 17.49 -8.30 -7.41
CA TRP A 614 16.90 -7.27 -6.57
C TRP A 614 17.61 -5.93 -6.74
N GLY A 615 18.83 -5.95 -7.28
CA GLY A 615 19.62 -4.75 -7.55
C GLY A 615 20.55 -4.35 -6.40
N ASP A 616 21.37 -3.35 -6.71
CA ASP A 616 22.58 -2.97 -5.97
C ASP A 616 22.36 -2.66 -4.48
N TYR A 617 21.25 -2.00 -4.12
CA TYR A 617 20.94 -1.73 -2.72
C TYR A 617 20.85 -3.01 -1.89
N TRP A 618 20.15 -4.02 -2.40
CA TRP A 618 19.91 -5.27 -1.68
C TRP A 618 21.11 -6.22 -1.77
N GLU A 619 21.69 -6.35 -2.95
CA GLU A 619 22.75 -7.33 -3.26
C GLU A 619 24.11 -6.92 -2.70
N ASN A 620 24.39 -5.61 -2.60
CA ASN A 620 25.67 -5.10 -2.10
C ASN A 620 25.54 -4.31 -0.80
N HIS A 621 24.65 -3.30 -0.74
CA HIS A 621 24.64 -2.37 0.38
C HIS A 621 24.01 -2.94 1.66
N PHE A 622 22.76 -3.40 1.58
CA PHE A 622 21.95 -3.89 2.69
C PHE A 622 22.61 -5.09 3.39
N VAL A 623 22.93 -6.14 2.63
CA VAL A 623 23.55 -7.37 3.16
C VAL A 623 24.97 -7.17 3.70
N SER A 624 25.66 -6.10 3.30
CA SER A 624 27.02 -5.78 3.79
C SER A 624 27.04 -4.73 4.89
N SER A 625 25.87 -4.31 5.40
CA SER A 625 25.75 -3.25 6.42
C SER A 625 26.34 -1.90 6.01
N THR A 626 26.19 -1.52 4.74
CA THR A 626 26.63 -0.20 4.23
C THR A 626 25.44 0.60 3.70
N SER A 627 25.57 1.91 3.66
CA SER A 627 24.59 2.80 3.02
C SER A 627 25.00 3.19 1.60
N ALA A 628 24.02 3.53 0.77
CA ALA A 628 24.25 4.17 -0.52
C ALA A 628 24.99 5.50 -0.32
N ASN A 629 26.17 5.62 -0.92
CA ASN A 629 26.89 6.88 -0.97
C ASN A 629 26.20 7.85 -1.93
N ASN A 630 26.33 9.16 -1.69
CA ASN A 630 26.06 10.13 -2.75
C ASN A 630 26.84 9.69 -4.00
N ALA A 631 26.16 9.57 -5.13
CA ALA A 631 26.84 9.61 -6.40
C ALA A 631 27.62 10.93 -6.41
N LYS A 632 28.97 10.85 -6.33
CA LYS A 632 29.80 12.05 -6.36
C LYS A 632 29.42 12.82 -7.62
N GLN A 633 29.16 14.12 -7.47
CA GLN A 633 29.24 15.04 -8.59
C GLN A 633 30.64 14.89 -9.19
N SER A 634 30.76 14.13 -10.26
CA SER A 634 31.88 14.23 -11.17
C SER A 634 31.82 15.64 -11.74
N LYS A 635 32.81 16.45 -11.36
CA LYS A 635 33.03 17.79 -11.93
C LYS A 635 33.21 17.71 -13.45
#